data_AF-A0A810PRH7-F1
#
_entry.id   AF-A0A810PRH7-F1
#
_cell.length_a   1.000
_cell.length_b   1.000
_cell.length_c   1.000
_cell.angle_alpha   90.00
_cell.angle_beta   90.00
_cell.angle_gamma   90.00
#
_symmetry.space_group_name_H-M   'P 1'
#
loop_
_entity.id
_entity.type
_entity.pdbx_description
1 polymer ?
#
loop_
_entity_poly.entity_id
_entity_poly.type
_entity_poly.pdbx_seq_one_letter_code
_entity_poly.pdbx_strand_id
1 'polypeptide(L)'
;MHKSKLTAILLALCLALSLVPLSVFAATPATETADFTVGQGREAITLLNQYKTGTAESLWDNTAKTLTLWGVDFTTTAQTAVKLPAGSTIVLKDGTTNTIQSGEVTLRVSGDYSNEAYVNALDAVGSLTIQGGTAGSGTLSVFAGKLKNSGDGWVYSSGISVDGDFTVKGGRVTARGGCAESDGSCFSFGVKMDSDTKNKALLVTGGTLTAIADEAYELEEGGTKRASFSRGVEMFRGNVIVSGSGKLRAESVGEMAEATVMSNGLYISAGNLTVANSAEVAVAGAYAAYISGGSLRLDGGSLTAVSTQTADDNGNLGCAIDMDMDLNKQVADSGSITVSGGTLETVNGDIRMSTIGATGNQSLFTVTGGTIVNRGQLYGPKKLDISGGTMQTQGIEAEALTLSAGSLTIREPVRKNPNYDNLLVRPALDVNTLTVSGGTLDAAWDWGEFTPIVFPVNTYYGYADSLVEMTGSGSTATFTGGTTTLDTGKAGNTALLIKGTLTIGDGMAETGADSSHHQLGTAPVKIAAAAASTAITTVDVANVKLDYQPGDAPRATAAVAAADQGKYRIADEWWQELNENDEPVAIWHSDDGIYSTLPTITAFESGKKYVYSILLLPERGYDFAREVAATVNGSTVTAVPGTDGYLSLPNVKTITPTAASHTHSYGTAWKCDGTNHWHECACGDKADTAAHTFKWVTDKEATATEKGSKHEECSVCGYKKATVEIPATGSGSGSASQPTKPGSTGSPQTGDSSSVLWLAILCISGVLGVLGVAGKKKMP
;
A
#
# COMPACT_ATOMS: atom_id res chain seq x y z
N MET A 1 23.26 6.29 12.20
CA MET A 1 23.88 6.42 13.54
C MET A 1 24.65 7.72 13.83
N HIS A 2 25.04 8.56 12.85
CA HIS A 2 25.89 9.74 13.12
C HIS A 2 25.17 11.06 13.48
N LYS A 3 23.88 11.24 13.13
CA LYS A 3 23.15 12.50 13.40
C LYS A 3 22.63 12.63 14.84
N SER A 4 22.19 11.54 15.48
CA SER A 4 21.60 11.57 16.84
C SER A 4 22.61 11.89 17.94
N LYS A 5 23.84 11.36 17.83
CA LYS A 5 24.94 11.73 18.72
C LYS A 5 25.29 13.21 18.60
N LEU A 6 25.17 13.79 17.41
CA LEU A 6 25.48 15.21 17.19
C LEU A 6 24.48 16.14 17.90
N THR A 7 23.18 15.80 17.92
CA THR A 7 22.13 16.62 18.56
C THR A 7 22.19 16.57 20.09
N ALA A 8 22.42 15.38 20.66
CA ALA A 8 22.62 15.20 22.10
C ALA A 8 23.92 15.89 22.59
N ILE A 9 24.99 15.80 21.80
CA ILE A 9 26.24 16.53 22.05
C ILE A 9 26.04 18.05 21.90
N LEU A 10 25.22 18.52 20.94
CA LEU A 10 24.93 19.95 20.79
C LEU A 10 24.12 20.51 21.98
N LEU A 11 23.15 19.75 22.50
CA LEU A 11 22.41 20.14 23.71
C LEU A 11 23.35 20.23 24.93
N ALA A 12 24.20 19.22 25.14
CA ALA A 12 25.19 19.21 26.21
C ALA A 12 26.24 20.34 26.04
N LEU A 13 26.60 20.71 24.81
CA LEU A 13 27.51 21.82 24.52
C LEU A 13 26.83 23.19 24.71
N CYS A 14 25.53 23.32 24.46
CA CYS A 14 24.74 24.51 24.79
C CYS A 14 24.58 24.71 26.31
N LEU A 15 24.46 23.63 27.08
CA LEU A 15 24.55 23.65 28.55
C LEU A 15 25.89 24.25 29.00
N ALA A 16 27.02 23.79 28.43
CA ALA A 16 28.35 24.28 28.77
C ALA A 16 28.62 25.75 28.35
N LEU A 17 28.06 26.21 27.23
CA LEU A 17 28.22 27.59 26.75
C LEU A 17 27.34 28.61 27.49
N SER A 18 26.28 28.16 28.18
CA SER A 18 25.50 29.00 29.10
C SER A 18 26.15 29.18 30.48
N LEU A 19 27.18 28.38 30.79
CA LEU A 19 27.87 28.32 32.09
C LEU A 19 29.17 29.12 32.14
N VAL A 20 29.44 30.02 31.19
CA VAL A 20 30.64 30.87 31.28
C VAL A 20 30.36 31.99 32.30
N PRO A 21 31.01 32.01 33.48
CA PRO A 21 30.92 33.16 34.36
C PRO A 21 31.60 34.33 33.65
N LEU A 22 30.81 35.29 33.19
CA LEU A 22 31.33 36.60 32.81
C LEU A 22 31.90 37.22 34.08
N SER A 23 33.21 37.13 34.23
CA SER A 23 33.97 37.83 35.27
C SER A 23 34.03 39.31 34.88
N VAL A 24 32.91 39.98 35.06
CA VAL A 24 32.81 41.44 35.11
C VAL A 24 32.87 41.83 36.59
N PHE A 25 33.64 42.86 36.90
CA PHE A 25 33.73 43.44 38.24
C PHE A 25 32.30 43.66 38.78
N ALA A 26 31.87 42.85 39.75
CA ALA A 26 30.50 42.88 40.25
C ALA A 26 30.23 44.27 40.84
N ALA A 27 29.39 45.05 40.16
CA ALA A 27 28.81 46.26 40.73
C ALA A 27 28.11 45.87 42.03
N THR A 28 28.14 46.75 43.04
CA THR A 28 27.47 46.48 44.31
C THR A 28 25.98 46.19 44.04
N PRO A 29 25.45 45.03 44.49
CA PRO A 29 24.05 44.70 44.26
C PRO A 29 23.11 45.77 44.80
N ALA A 30 21.97 45.95 44.14
CA ALA A 30 20.89 46.74 44.70
C ALA A 30 20.34 46.05 45.96
N THR A 31 19.66 46.80 46.82
CA THR A 31 18.98 46.24 48.00
C THR A 31 17.47 46.15 47.83
N GLU A 32 16.93 46.85 46.83
CA GLU A 32 15.51 47.06 46.63
C GLU A 32 15.00 46.32 45.38
N THR A 33 13.68 46.12 45.33
CA THR A 33 12.99 45.66 44.12
C THR A 33 12.72 46.84 43.19
N ALA A 34 13.00 46.67 41.90
CA ALA A 34 12.52 47.57 40.87
C ALA A 34 11.01 47.32 40.63
N ASP A 35 10.17 47.94 41.46
CA ASP A 35 8.72 47.73 41.47
C ASP A 35 7.98 48.75 40.59
N PHE A 36 7.53 48.31 39.42
CA PHE A 36 6.76 49.14 38.48
C PHE A 36 5.26 49.24 38.83
N THR A 37 4.80 48.56 39.87
CA THR A 37 3.39 48.59 40.31
C THR A 37 3.09 49.79 41.21
N VAL A 38 4.13 50.43 41.76
CA VAL A 38 4.03 51.59 42.64
C VAL A 38 4.62 52.84 41.99
N GLY A 39 4.22 54.02 42.46
CA GLY A 39 4.86 55.28 42.05
C GLY A 39 4.87 55.56 40.53
N GLN A 40 3.96 54.95 39.77
CA GLN A 40 3.95 54.96 38.29
C GLN A 40 5.25 54.39 37.65
N GLY A 41 6.02 53.59 38.39
CA GLY A 41 7.28 52.97 37.95
C GLY A 41 8.47 53.93 37.84
N ARG A 42 8.37 55.16 38.36
CA ARG A 42 9.44 56.18 38.24
C ARG A 42 10.71 55.81 39.01
N GLU A 43 10.55 55.32 40.24
CA GLU A 43 11.68 54.89 41.08
C GLU A 43 12.30 53.61 40.52
N ALA A 44 11.46 52.65 40.08
CA ALA A 44 11.91 51.40 39.49
C ALA A 44 12.77 51.59 38.22
N ILE A 45 12.36 52.45 37.29
CA ILE A 45 13.17 52.71 36.08
C ILE A 45 14.46 53.47 36.41
N THR A 46 14.41 54.36 37.40
CA THR A 46 15.60 55.08 37.87
C THR A 46 16.60 54.10 38.47
N LEU A 47 16.14 53.16 39.30
CA LEU A 47 16.95 52.11 39.90
C LEU A 47 17.58 51.21 38.82
N LEU A 48 16.80 50.70 37.87
CA LEU A 48 17.34 49.85 36.79
C LEU A 48 18.43 50.55 35.97
N ASN A 49 18.27 51.85 35.70
CA ASN A 49 19.25 52.63 34.93
C ASN A 49 20.55 52.92 35.67
N GLN A 50 20.62 52.70 36.98
CA GLN A 50 21.90 52.70 37.72
C GLN A 50 22.79 51.52 37.30
N TYR A 51 22.18 50.46 36.77
CA TYR A 51 22.82 49.21 36.34
C TYR A 51 22.85 49.04 34.82
N LYS A 52 22.76 50.15 34.07
CA LYS A 52 22.87 50.11 32.59
C LYS A 52 24.26 49.67 32.15
N THR A 53 24.33 48.84 31.11
CA THR A 53 25.60 48.34 30.54
C THR A 53 26.08 49.14 29.34
N GLY A 54 25.23 50.02 28.79
CA GLY A 54 25.52 50.90 27.67
C GLY A 54 25.34 52.39 28.00
N THR A 55 25.37 53.22 26.96
CA THR A 55 25.17 54.68 27.10
C THR A 55 23.69 55.08 27.10
N ALA A 56 22.84 54.29 26.44
CA ALA A 56 21.40 54.54 26.37
C ALA A 56 20.70 54.09 27.67
N GLU A 57 19.68 54.85 28.07
CA GLU A 57 18.85 54.50 29.21
C GLU A 57 17.66 53.64 28.79
N SER A 58 17.31 52.68 29.64
CA SER A 58 16.06 51.95 29.55
C SER A 58 14.88 52.88 29.86
N LEU A 59 13.75 52.64 29.20
CA LEU A 59 12.58 53.53 29.25
C LEU A 59 11.36 52.81 29.81
N TRP A 60 10.55 53.53 30.58
CA TRP A 60 9.25 53.06 31.06
C TRP A 60 8.14 54.00 30.61
N ASP A 61 7.16 53.46 29.89
CA ASP A 61 5.89 54.11 29.61
C ASP A 61 4.82 53.51 30.53
N ASN A 62 4.40 54.27 31.55
CA ASN A 62 3.38 53.84 32.50
C ASN A 62 1.98 53.69 31.90
N THR A 63 1.65 54.48 30.87
CA THR A 63 0.33 54.43 30.22
C THR A 63 0.22 53.18 29.35
N ALA A 64 1.26 52.91 28.55
CA ALA A 64 1.34 51.71 27.73
C ALA A 64 1.83 50.47 28.50
N LYS A 65 2.24 50.64 29.77
CA LYS A 65 2.91 49.63 30.61
C LYS A 65 4.07 48.94 29.90
N THR A 66 4.89 49.73 29.22
CA THR A 66 5.95 49.23 28.34
C THR A 66 7.33 49.57 28.90
N LEU A 67 8.13 48.53 29.18
CA LEU A 67 9.53 48.61 29.59
C LEU A 67 10.42 48.32 28.38
N THR A 68 11.12 49.34 27.87
CA THR A 68 12.10 49.17 26.79
C THR A 68 13.50 49.07 27.38
N LEU A 69 14.14 47.92 27.19
CA LEU A 69 15.46 47.63 27.73
C LEU A 69 16.57 47.91 26.69
N TRP A 70 17.58 48.68 27.11
CA TRP A 70 18.72 49.09 26.28
C TRP A 70 20.07 48.53 26.75
N GLY A 71 20.05 47.47 27.56
CA GLY A 71 21.24 46.87 28.17
C GLY A 71 21.30 47.19 29.66
N VAL A 72 21.04 46.19 30.50
CA VAL A 72 21.01 46.29 31.96
C VAL A 72 21.65 45.05 32.57
N ASP A 73 22.41 45.18 33.66
CA ASP A 73 22.92 44.09 34.48
C ASP A 73 22.51 44.29 35.93
N PHE A 74 21.24 43.99 36.22
CA PHE A 74 20.58 44.30 37.48
C PHE A 74 20.56 43.10 38.41
N THR A 75 21.32 43.17 39.49
CA THR A 75 21.29 42.19 40.59
C THR A 75 20.87 42.90 41.87
N THR A 76 19.95 42.30 42.63
CA THR A 76 19.50 42.81 43.93
C THR A 76 19.60 41.75 45.03
N THR A 77 19.59 42.16 46.29
CA THR A 77 19.40 41.25 47.44
C THR A 77 17.93 41.01 47.80
N ALA A 78 16.99 41.71 47.14
CA ALA A 78 15.56 41.52 47.37
C ALA A 78 15.05 40.17 46.83
N GLN A 79 14.01 39.62 47.45
CA GLN A 79 13.35 38.38 47.01
C GLN A 79 12.79 38.47 45.59
N THR A 80 12.31 39.66 45.21
CA THR A 80 11.89 39.98 43.86
C THR A 80 12.80 41.02 43.25
N ALA A 81 13.34 40.79 42.06
CA ALA A 81 14.19 41.78 41.41
C ALA A 81 13.37 42.83 40.67
N VAL A 82 12.51 42.40 39.76
CA VAL A 82 11.64 43.29 38.99
C VAL A 82 10.19 42.84 39.15
N LYS A 83 9.31 43.79 39.49
CA LYS A 83 7.86 43.55 39.59
C LYS A 83 7.13 44.41 38.56
N LEU A 84 6.24 43.80 37.78
CA LEU A 84 5.53 44.44 36.67
C LEU A 84 4.01 44.43 36.87
N PRO A 85 3.29 45.52 36.52
CA PRO A 85 1.84 45.55 36.56
C PRO A 85 1.22 44.65 35.48
N ALA A 86 -0.01 44.19 35.68
CA ALA A 86 -0.73 43.37 34.71
C ALA A 86 -0.84 44.05 33.32
N GLY A 87 -0.59 43.29 32.26
CA GLY A 87 -0.60 43.76 30.88
C GLY A 87 0.69 44.44 30.43
N SER A 88 1.80 44.19 31.12
CA SER A 88 3.09 44.81 30.79
C SER A 88 3.71 44.23 29.52
N THR A 89 4.46 45.07 28.81
CA THR A 89 5.29 44.67 27.67
C THR A 89 6.75 44.98 27.94
N ILE A 90 7.64 44.01 27.79
CA ILE A 90 9.09 44.23 27.71
C ILE A 90 9.51 44.27 26.24
N VAL A 91 10.23 45.32 25.84
CA VAL A 91 10.81 45.46 24.50
C VAL A 91 12.34 45.36 24.61
N LEU A 92 12.91 44.32 23.99
CA LEU A 92 14.36 44.07 23.97
C LEU A 92 14.98 44.73 22.74
N LYS A 93 15.82 45.73 22.95
CA LYS A 93 16.52 46.39 21.84
C LYS A 93 17.60 45.49 21.24
N ASP A 94 17.72 45.58 19.92
CA ASP A 94 18.71 44.82 19.16
C ASP A 94 20.14 45.13 19.60
N GLY A 95 20.98 44.10 19.63
CA GLY A 95 22.38 44.19 20.07
C GLY A 95 22.57 44.39 21.58
N THR A 96 21.51 44.34 22.38
CA THR A 96 21.60 44.52 23.84
C THR A 96 21.49 43.21 24.60
N THR A 97 22.21 43.12 25.72
CA THR A 97 22.12 42.04 26.69
C THR A 97 21.58 42.59 28.00
N ASN A 98 20.51 41.97 28.50
CA ASN A 98 19.84 42.38 29.72
C ASN A 98 19.83 41.21 30.70
N THR A 99 20.30 41.43 31.93
CA THR A 99 20.32 40.47 33.03
C THR A 99 19.55 41.02 34.20
N ILE A 100 18.68 40.20 34.79
CA ILE A 100 17.92 40.48 36.00
C ILE A 100 18.15 39.31 36.96
N GLN A 101 18.61 39.59 38.17
CA GLN A 101 18.86 38.58 39.19
C GLN A 101 18.29 38.99 40.55
N SER A 102 17.47 38.12 41.16
CA SER A 102 17.02 38.30 42.54
C SER A 102 18.06 37.82 43.55
N GLY A 103 17.87 38.21 44.80
CA GLY A 103 18.78 37.90 45.89
C GLY A 103 18.78 36.43 46.26
N GLU A 104 19.88 36.00 46.88
CA GLU A 104 19.87 34.78 47.68
C GLU A 104 19.07 35.04 48.96
N VAL A 105 18.12 34.16 49.27
CA VAL A 105 17.14 34.35 50.33
C VAL A 105 17.23 33.20 51.33
N THR A 106 17.34 33.54 52.61
CA THR A 106 17.15 32.59 53.72
C THR A 106 15.87 32.94 54.47
N LEU A 107 14.99 31.95 54.62
CA LEU A 107 13.66 32.08 55.22
C LEU A 107 13.46 31.12 56.40
N ARG A 108 12.41 31.42 57.17
CA ARG A 108 11.82 30.51 58.15
C ARG A 108 10.30 30.60 58.03
N VAL A 109 9.77 29.91 57.02
CA VAL A 109 8.33 29.81 56.73
C VAL A 109 7.84 28.47 57.25
N SER A 110 6.82 28.49 58.10
CA SER A 110 6.23 27.29 58.70
C SER A 110 4.72 27.28 58.54
N GLY A 111 4.12 26.09 58.49
CA GLY A 111 2.68 25.88 58.29
C GLY A 111 2.30 25.07 57.06
N ASP A 112 3.19 24.24 56.52
CA ASP A 112 2.92 23.41 55.33
C ASP A 112 2.35 24.24 54.16
N TYR A 113 1.49 23.65 53.31
CA TYR A 113 0.82 24.31 52.19
C TYR A 113 -0.04 25.53 52.59
N SER A 114 -0.35 25.71 53.88
CA SER A 114 -1.16 26.84 54.34
C SER A 114 -0.36 28.14 54.46
N ASN A 115 0.97 28.08 54.37
CA ASN A 115 1.84 29.23 54.42
C ASN A 115 2.94 29.14 53.36
N GLU A 116 2.92 30.09 52.43
CA GLU A 116 3.73 30.05 51.22
C GLU A 116 4.64 31.28 51.11
N ALA A 117 5.83 31.10 50.53
CA ALA A 117 6.71 32.21 50.18
C ALA A 117 7.27 32.10 48.75
N TYR A 118 7.45 33.25 48.11
CA TYR A 118 7.80 33.36 46.70
C TYR A 118 9.07 34.18 46.51
N VAL A 119 10.03 33.62 45.77
CA VAL A 119 11.24 34.29 45.29
C VAL A 119 11.19 34.31 43.77
N ASN A 120 10.86 35.46 43.21
CA ASN A 120 10.62 35.63 41.78
C ASN A 120 11.62 36.64 41.20
N ALA A 121 12.48 36.26 40.27
CA ALA A 121 13.38 37.24 39.67
C ALA A 121 12.63 38.29 38.84
N LEU A 122 11.67 37.86 38.03
CA LEU A 122 10.70 38.74 37.36
C LEU A 122 9.27 38.30 37.73
N ASP A 123 8.54 39.16 38.43
CA ASP A 123 7.15 38.91 38.81
C ASP A 123 6.19 39.81 38.01
N ALA A 124 5.38 39.21 37.14
CA ALA A 124 4.30 39.89 36.43
C ALA A 124 2.96 39.57 37.09
N VAL A 125 2.34 40.57 37.70
CA VAL A 125 1.05 40.46 38.43
C VAL A 125 -0.14 40.08 37.51
N GLY A 126 0.07 40.03 36.20
CA GLY A 126 -0.92 39.60 35.22
C GLY A 126 -0.24 39.23 33.91
N SER A 127 -0.94 39.38 32.78
CA SER A 127 -0.36 39.09 31.47
C SER A 127 0.94 39.85 31.19
N LEU A 128 1.90 39.16 30.56
CA LEU A 128 3.20 39.68 30.16
C LEU A 128 3.43 39.44 28.67
N THR A 129 3.93 40.43 27.96
CA THR A 129 4.45 40.27 26.60
C THR A 129 5.93 40.62 26.53
N ILE A 130 6.75 39.80 25.87
CA ILE A 130 8.14 40.11 25.53
C ILE A 130 8.27 40.21 24.02
N GLN A 131 8.87 41.30 23.54
CA GLN A 131 9.08 41.58 22.13
C GLN A 131 10.56 41.86 21.87
N GLY A 132 11.11 41.30 20.79
CA GLY A 132 12.43 41.67 20.29
C GLY A 132 12.35 42.85 19.33
N GLY A 133 13.48 43.53 19.16
CA GLY A 133 13.69 44.44 18.03
C GLY A 133 13.57 43.72 16.68
N THR A 134 13.59 44.48 15.58
CA THR A 134 13.38 43.96 14.22
C THR A 134 14.41 42.89 13.83
N ALA A 135 15.65 42.97 14.32
CA ALA A 135 16.66 41.94 14.07
C ALA A 135 16.56 40.73 15.02
N GLY A 136 15.75 40.82 16.07
CA GLY A 136 15.52 39.74 17.04
C GLY A 136 16.76 39.38 17.89
N SER A 137 17.73 40.28 17.98
CA SER A 137 19.06 40.01 18.56
C SER A 137 19.18 40.39 20.04
N GLY A 138 18.23 41.17 20.58
CA GLY A 138 18.19 41.53 21.99
C GLY A 138 17.95 40.31 22.89
N THR A 139 18.64 40.25 24.03
CA THR A 139 18.54 39.15 24.99
C THR A 139 18.03 39.62 26.36
N LEU A 140 17.35 38.71 27.06
CA LEU A 140 16.93 38.88 28.45
C LEU A 140 17.22 37.59 29.22
N SER A 141 18.05 37.68 30.25
CA SER A 141 18.37 36.59 31.17
C SER A 141 17.82 36.92 32.55
N VAL A 142 16.97 36.05 33.09
CA VAL A 142 16.28 36.25 34.37
C VAL A 142 16.62 35.09 35.29
N PHE A 143 17.28 35.37 36.42
CA PHE A 143 17.82 34.37 37.34
C PHE A 143 17.28 34.58 38.75
N ALA A 144 16.59 33.58 39.29
CA ALA A 144 16.28 33.59 40.72
C ALA A 144 17.50 33.20 41.54
N GLY A 145 17.75 33.92 42.63
CA GLY A 145 18.78 33.57 43.60
C GLY A 145 18.46 32.29 44.36
N LYS A 146 19.46 31.76 45.07
CA LYS A 146 19.31 30.56 45.90
C LYS A 146 18.31 30.80 47.03
N LEU A 147 17.51 29.80 47.32
CA LEU A 147 16.49 29.84 48.37
C LEU A 147 16.77 28.75 49.39
N LYS A 148 16.89 29.14 50.66
CA LYS A 148 16.93 28.21 51.80
C LYS A 148 15.81 28.52 52.77
N ASN A 149 14.99 27.53 53.11
CA ASN A 149 13.95 27.65 54.11
C ASN A 149 14.21 26.69 55.28
N SER A 150 14.08 27.19 56.51
CA SER A 150 14.31 26.43 57.75
C SER A 150 13.01 26.09 58.48
N GLY A 151 11.93 25.90 57.71
CA GLY A 151 10.61 25.55 58.19
C GLY A 151 9.85 24.69 57.17
N ASP A 152 8.69 24.19 57.57
CA ASP A 152 7.88 23.23 56.83
C ASP A 152 6.89 23.87 55.82
N GLY A 153 6.83 25.19 55.74
CA GLY A 153 5.98 25.89 54.77
C GLY A 153 6.51 25.78 53.33
N TRP A 154 5.60 25.93 52.36
CA TRP A 154 5.94 25.77 50.94
C TRP A 154 6.69 26.98 50.39
N VAL A 155 7.76 26.75 49.63
CA VAL A 155 8.57 27.83 49.08
C VAL A 155 8.85 27.68 47.59
N TYR A 156 8.69 28.77 46.85
CA TYR A 156 8.75 28.78 45.39
C TYR A 156 9.88 29.69 44.91
N SER A 157 10.73 29.18 44.02
CA SER A 157 11.78 29.92 43.34
C SER A 157 11.53 29.94 41.84
N SER A 158 11.27 31.11 41.26
CA SER A 158 10.92 31.26 39.85
C SER A 158 11.78 32.27 39.13
N GLY A 159 12.29 31.91 37.95
CA GLY A 159 12.90 32.88 37.04
C GLY A 159 11.88 33.95 36.63
N ILE A 160 10.82 33.53 35.95
CA ILE A 160 9.69 34.40 35.58
C ILE A 160 8.40 33.83 36.17
N SER A 161 7.62 34.67 36.86
CA SER A 161 6.26 34.36 37.32
C SER A 161 5.25 35.21 36.55
N VAL A 162 4.18 34.61 36.04
CA VAL A 162 3.12 35.30 35.28
C VAL A 162 1.74 34.80 35.72
N ASP A 163 0.91 35.70 36.26
CA ASP A 163 -0.49 35.42 36.60
C ASP A 163 -1.47 35.80 35.46
N GLY A 164 -1.27 35.20 34.28
CA GLY A 164 -2.10 35.47 33.10
C GLY A 164 -1.45 34.96 31.82
N ASP A 165 -1.79 35.56 30.68
CA ASP A 165 -1.17 35.19 29.40
C ASP A 165 0.29 35.64 29.35
N PHE A 166 1.18 34.73 28.94
CA PHE A 166 2.58 35.04 28.68
C PHE A 166 2.88 34.90 27.19
N THR A 167 3.22 36.00 26.52
CA THR A 167 3.51 36.00 25.08
C THR A 167 4.96 36.38 24.80
N VAL A 168 5.69 35.54 24.07
CA VAL A 168 7.02 35.85 23.51
C VAL A 168 6.89 35.97 21.99
N LYS A 169 7.17 37.17 21.48
CA LYS A 169 7.08 37.51 20.03
C LYS A 169 8.45 37.59 19.36
N GLY A 170 9.54 37.71 20.11
CA GLY A 170 10.89 37.87 19.58
C GLY A 170 11.94 38.05 20.66
N GLY A 171 13.21 38.06 20.25
CA GLY A 171 14.37 38.12 21.15
C GLY A 171 14.78 36.73 21.67
N ARG A 172 15.79 36.71 22.55
CA ARG A 172 16.25 35.50 23.25
C ARG A 172 16.06 35.66 24.74
N VAL A 173 15.09 34.95 25.30
CA VAL A 173 14.71 35.01 26.71
C VAL A 173 15.18 33.74 27.40
N THR A 174 15.93 33.88 28.48
CA THR A 174 16.29 32.80 29.39
C THR A 174 15.71 33.10 30.76
N ALA A 175 14.96 32.17 31.33
CA ALA A 175 14.41 32.25 32.67
C ALA A 175 14.88 31.02 33.45
N ARG A 176 15.58 31.23 34.56
CA ARG A 176 16.07 30.14 35.41
C ARG A 176 15.61 30.33 36.86
N GLY A 177 14.96 29.30 37.39
CA GLY A 177 14.64 29.19 38.81
C GLY A 177 15.91 29.06 39.66
N GLY A 178 15.84 29.39 40.93
CA GLY A 178 16.97 29.22 41.84
C GLY A 178 17.01 27.82 42.42
N CYS A 179 18.18 27.40 42.88
CA CYS A 179 18.33 26.23 43.73
C CYS A 179 17.54 26.45 45.03
N ALA A 180 16.69 25.50 45.41
CA ALA A 180 15.83 25.58 46.58
C ALA A 180 16.09 24.43 47.56
N GLU A 181 16.26 24.75 48.84
CA GLU A 181 16.33 23.77 49.93
C GLU A 181 15.33 24.16 51.02
N SER A 182 14.57 23.20 51.55
CA SER A 182 13.54 23.49 52.56
C SER A 182 13.26 22.28 53.46
N ASP A 183 12.93 22.50 54.74
CA ASP A 183 12.46 21.42 55.63
C ASP A 183 11.03 20.93 55.26
N GLY A 184 10.29 21.70 54.45
CA GLY A 184 9.04 21.31 53.78
C GLY A 184 9.14 21.42 52.26
N SER A 185 8.05 21.26 51.52
CA SER A 185 8.10 21.24 50.05
C SER A 185 8.65 22.52 49.43
N CYS A 186 9.46 22.34 48.38
CA CYS A 186 10.08 23.44 47.66
C CYS A 186 10.04 23.23 46.15
N PHE A 187 10.02 24.34 45.43
CA PHE A 187 9.74 24.35 44.01
C PHE A 187 10.75 25.24 43.29
N SER A 188 11.35 24.73 42.21
CA SER A 188 12.15 25.51 41.28
C SER A 188 11.47 25.54 39.91
N PHE A 189 11.28 26.74 39.37
CA PHE A 189 10.63 26.96 38.08
C PHE A 189 11.43 27.89 37.20
N GLY A 190 11.63 27.51 35.93
CA GLY A 190 12.09 28.47 34.92
C GLY A 190 11.01 29.53 34.69
N VAL A 191 9.82 29.08 34.34
CA VAL A 191 8.61 29.89 34.16
C VAL A 191 7.47 29.29 34.98
N LYS A 192 6.92 30.08 35.92
CA LYS A 192 5.73 29.73 36.72
C LYS A 192 4.50 30.44 36.18
N MET A 193 3.53 29.68 35.69
CA MET A 193 2.18 30.14 35.33
C MET A 193 1.15 29.37 36.15
N ASP A 194 1.30 29.48 37.46
CA ASP A 194 0.57 28.70 38.45
C ASP A 194 -0.37 29.61 39.22
N SER A 195 -1.55 29.81 38.63
CA SER A 195 -2.66 30.58 39.20
C SER A 195 -3.99 29.97 38.79
N ASP A 196 -5.04 30.20 39.58
CA ASP A 196 -6.39 29.69 39.28
C ASP A 196 -7.07 30.36 38.07
N THR A 197 -6.42 31.36 37.47
CA THR A 197 -6.85 32.00 36.23
C THR A 197 -6.96 30.95 35.12
N LYS A 198 -8.20 30.61 34.75
CA LYS A 198 -8.53 29.61 33.73
C LYS A 198 -8.24 30.12 32.33
N ASN A 199 -7.89 29.21 31.44
CA ASN A 199 -7.73 29.44 29.99
C ASN A 199 -6.63 30.44 29.63
N LYS A 200 -5.66 30.67 30.53
CA LYS A 200 -4.45 31.42 30.19
C LYS A 200 -3.59 30.64 29.21
N ALA A 201 -2.70 31.34 28.52
CA ALA A 201 -1.81 30.72 27.56
C ALA A 201 -0.37 31.23 27.63
N LEU A 202 0.56 30.30 27.44
CA LEU A 202 1.93 30.60 27.02
C LEU A 202 1.97 30.57 25.49
N LEU A 203 2.19 31.73 24.86
CA LEU A 203 2.30 31.87 23.42
C LEU A 203 3.74 32.21 23.03
N VAL A 204 4.43 31.28 22.36
CA VAL A 204 5.75 31.54 21.78
C VAL A 204 5.60 31.58 20.26
N THR A 205 5.51 32.79 19.71
CA THR A 205 5.18 33.05 18.30
C THR A 205 6.40 33.46 17.46
N GLY A 206 7.47 33.88 18.14
CA GLY A 206 8.75 34.25 17.54
C GLY A 206 9.84 34.37 18.61
N GLY A 207 11.10 34.38 18.19
CA GLY A 207 12.24 34.36 19.12
C GLY A 207 12.38 33.02 19.86
N THR A 208 13.15 33.03 20.95
CA THR A 208 13.39 31.87 21.80
C THR A 208 13.02 32.18 23.25
N LEU A 209 12.27 31.28 23.89
CA LEU A 209 12.11 31.19 25.34
C LEU A 209 12.80 29.92 25.83
N THR A 210 13.80 30.08 26.70
CA THR A 210 14.47 29.00 27.41
C THR A 210 14.12 29.09 28.89
N ALA A 211 13.41 28.11 29.41
CA ALA A 211 12.96 28.05 30.80
C ALA A 211 13.63 26.87 31.49
N ILE A 212 14.42 27.13 32.53
CA ILE A 212 15.24 26.14 33.23
C ILE A 212 14.85 26.12 34.70
N ALA A 213 14.42 24.99 35.22
CA ALA A 213 14.34 24.79 36.66
C ALA A 213 15.64 24.20 37.19
N ASP A 214 16.01 24.63 38.39
CA ASP A 214 17.24 24.23 39.07
C ASP A 214 16.94 23.14 40.12
N GLU A 215 17.93 22.80 40.93
CA GLU A 215 17.82 21.83 42.02
C GLU A 215 16.76 22.26 43.04
N ALA A 216 15.92 21.32 43.49
CA ALA A 216 14.94 21.54 44.55
C ALA A 216 14.96 20.34 45.51
N TYR A 217 15.29 20.57 46.78
CA TYR A 217 15.46 19.52 47.77
C TYR A 217 14.70 19.78 49.06
N GLU A 218 13.90 18.79 49.44
CA GLU A 218 13.40 18.68 50.81
C GLU A 218 14.51 18.13 51.72
N LEU A 219 14.74 18.80 52.84
CA LEU A 219 15.72 18.43 53.85
C LEU A 219 15.08 17.46 54.84
N GLU A 220 15.62 16.26 54.93
CA GLU A 220 15.15 15.22 55.83
C GLU A 220 16.00 15.14 57.12
N GLU A 221 15.46 14.46 58.15
CA GLU A 221 16.16 14.27 59.42
C GLU A 221 17.52 13.57 59.21
N GLY A 222 18.59 14.14 59.77
CA GLY A 222 19.95 13.66 59.55
C GLY A 222 20.69 14.30 58.37
N GLY A 223 20.05 15.23 57.64
CA GLY A 223 20.67 16.04 56.59
C GLY A 223 20.69 15.42 55.20
N THR A 224 19.91 14.35 54.99
CA THR A 224 19.67 13.80 53.64
C THR A 224 18.79 14.74 52.82
N LYS A 225 18.96 14.71 51.50
CA LYS A 225 18.19 15.51 50.56
C LYS A 225 17.28 14.61 49.75
N ARG A 226 15.98 14.91 49.70
CA ARG A 226 15.03 14.27 48.81
C ARG A 226 14.67 15.24 47.68
N ALA A 227 14.75 14.78 46.44
CA ALA A 227 14.33 15.56 45.28
C ALA A 227 12.86 16.00 45.42
N SER A 228 12.61 17.28 45.18
CA SER A 228 11.28 17.90 45.18
C SER A 228 10.97 18.44 43.76
N PHE A 229 10.18 19.50 43.64
CA PHE A 229 9.62 19.94 42.35
C PHE A 229 10.61 20.79 41.54
N SER A 230 10.94 20.34 40.32
CA SER A 230 11.79 21.08 39.38
C SER A 230 11.17 21.06 37.99
N ARG A 231 10.64 22.21 37.53
CA ARG A 231 9.92 22.28 36.25
C ARG A 231 10.32 23.46 35.39
N GLY A 232 10.81 23.19 34.18
CA GLY A 232 11.19 24.23 33.23
C GLY A 232 10.05 25.22 33.00
N VAL A 233 8.89 24.71 32.57
CA VAL A 233 7.62 25.46 32.50
C VAL A 233 6.55 24.75 33.32
N GLU A 234 5.96 25.48 34.27
CA GLU A 234 4.74 25.10 34.98
C GLU A 234 3.54 25.85 34.39
N MET A 235 2.57 25.11 33.85
CA MET A 235 1.29 25.65 33.37
C MET A 235 0.13 25.05 34.15
N PHE A 236 -0.44 25.83 35.07
CA PHE A 236 -1.65 25.42 35.78
C PHE A 236 -2.90 25.87 35.02
N ARG A 237 -3.75 24.95 34.55
CA ARG A 237 -5.05 25.27 33.89
C ARG A 237 -4.95 26.25 32.71
N GLY A 238 -4.16 25.92 31.71
CA GLY A 238 -3.95 26.74 30.52
C GLY A 238 -3.30 25.99 29.37
N ASN A 239 -3.05 26.71 28.27
CA ASN A 239 -2.50 26.14 27.05
C ASN A 239 -1.07 26.61 26.80
N VAL A 240 -0.25 25.75 26.21
CA VAL A 240 1.06 26.12 25.66
C VAL A 240 0.98 26.03 24.14
N ILE A 241 1.22 27.16 23.48
CA ILE A 241 1.08 27.29 22.02
C ILE A 241 2.39 27.83 21.45
N VAL A 242 3.07 27.02 20.64
CA VAL A 242 4.30 27.42 19.94
C VAL A 242 4.02 27.40 18.44
N SER A 243 4.16 28.55 17.80
CA SER A 243 3.75 28.74 16.40
C SER A 243 4.67 29.73 15.68
N GLY A 244 4.41 29.95 14.38
CA GLY A 244 5.25 30.81 13.56
C GLY A 244 6.68 30.27 13.48
N SER A 245 7.64 31.07 13.95
CA SER A 245 9.06 30.70 14.09
C SER A 245 9.51 30.66 15.56
N GLY A 246 8.56 30.57 16.49
CA GLY A 246 8.83 30.54 17.92
C GLY A 246 9.59 29.29 18.35
N LYS A 247 10.47 29.45 19.34
CA LYS A 247 11.26 28.36 19.91
C LYS A 247 11.06 28.29 21.42
N LEU A 248 10.60 27.14 21.93
CA LEU A 248 10.49 26.88 23.36
C LEU A 248 11.49 25.80 23.76
N ARG A 249 12.32 26.11 24.76
CA ARG A 249 13.15 25.13 25.48
C ARG A 249 12.70 25.13 26.93
N ALA A 250 12.31 23.97 27.45
CA ALA A 250 11.86 23.85 28.83
C ALA A 250 12.53 22.65 29.50
N GLU A 251 13.34 22.90 30.53
CA GLU A 251 14.29 21.92 31.05
C GLU A 251 14.30 21.90 32.58
N SER A 252 14.35 20.70 33.16
CA SER A 252 14.80 20.46 34.54
C SER A 252 16.27 20.02 34.50
N VAL A 253 17.07 20.49 35.46
CA VAL A 253 18.49 20.12 35.56
C VAL A 253 18.69 18.60 35.78
N GLY A 254 19.86 18.09 35.37
CA GLY A 254 20.15 16.65 35.35
C GLY A 254 20.26 16.02 36.74
N GLU A 255 20.57 16.81 37.75
CA GLU A 255 20.60 16.45 39.17
C GLU A 255 19.22 16.05 39.70
N MET A 256 18.15 16.45 38.99
CA MET A 256 16.76 16.10 39.28
C MET A 256 16.25 14.94 38.40
N ALA A 257 17.14 14.08 37.88
CA ALA A 257 16.77 12.97 37.00
C ALA A 257 16.17 11.76 37.74
N GLU A 258 16.35 11.64 39.06
CA GLU A 258 15.76 10.58 39.86
C GLU A 258 14.25 10.78 39.99
N ALA A 259 13.48 9.83 39.49
CA ALA A 259 12.08 10.00 39.11
C ALA A 259 11.06 9.92 40.25
N THR A 260 11.40 10.33 41.46
CA THR A 260 10.54 10.07 42.61
C THR A 260 9.38 11.05 42.74
N VAL A 261 9.50 12.31 42.34
CA VAL A 261 8.30 13.18 42.18
C VAL A 261 8.67 14.48 41.43
N MET A 262 8.02 14.78 40.30
CA MET A 262 7.84 16.16 39.79
C MET A 262 9.00 16.88 39.06
N SER A 263 9.96 16.15 38.49
CA SER A 263 10.96 16.72 37.57
C SER A 263 10.45 16.73 36.13
N ASN A 264 10.12 17.91 35.60
CA ASN A 264 9.54 18.07 34.27
C ASN A 264 10.27 19.12 33.41
N GLY A 265 10.38 18.87 32.12
CA GLY A 265 10.68 19.96 31.18
C GLY A 265 9.48 20.89 31.07
N LEU A 266 8.34 20.32 30.70
CA LEU A 266 7.05 20.97 30.58
C LEU A 266 6.00 20.22 31.40
N TYR A 267 5.30 20.93 32.27
CA TYR A 267 4.18 20.40 33.04
C TYR A 267 2.91 21.23 32.77
N ILE A 268 1.85 20.57 32.32
CA ILE A 268 0.53 21.16 32.10
C ILE A 268 -0.48 20.41 32.98
N SER A 269 -1.01 21.09 34.00
CA SER A 269 -1.92 20.47 34.98
C SER A 269 -3.34 20.25 34.45
N ALA A 270 -3.75 21.07 33.49
CA ALA A 270 -5.01 21.01 32.75
C ALA A 270 -4.90 21.87 31.49
N GLY A 271 -4.92 21.27 30.30
CA GLY A 271 -4.92 22.02 29.04
C GLY A 271 -3.98 21.42 27.99
N ASN A 272 -3.74 22.17 26.91
CA ASN A 272 -3.21 21.60 25.68
C ASN A 272 -1.81 22.10 25.35
N LEU A 273 -1.02 21.25 24.68
CA LEU A 273 0.18 21.65 23.96
C LEU A 273 -0.13 21.68 22.45
N THR A 274 0.11 22.81 21.79
CA THR A 274 0.01 22.95 20.34
C THR A 274 1.31 23.45 19.74
N VAL A 275 1.79 22.75 18.71
CA VAL A 275 2.99 23.12 17.96
C VAL A 275 2.65 23.18 16.46
N ALA A 276 2.95 24.31 15.83
CA ALA A 276 2.52 24.58 14.45
C ALA A 276 3.57 25.35 13.63
N ASN A 277 3.36 25.42 12.31
CA ASN A 277 4.21 26.12 11.34
C ASN A 277 5.67 25.60 11.32
N SER A 278 6.64 26.45 11.65
CA SER A 278 8.07 26.14 11.73
C SER A 278 8.59 26.27 13.17
N ALA A 279 7.69 26.16 14.15
CA ALA A 279 8.02 26.22 15.55
C ALA A 279 8.93 25.07 16.00
N GLU A 280 9.77 25.32 17.00
CA GLU A 280 10.62 24.31 17.62
C GLU A 280 10.33 24.23 19.12
N VAL A 281 10.00 23.04 19.62
CA VAL A 281 9.83 22.77 21.04
C VAL A 281 10.79 21.66 21.45
N ALA A 282 11.62 21.94 22.46
CA ALA A 282 12.48 20.96 23.08
C ALA A 282 12.20 20.95 24.59
N VAL A 283 11.87 19.78 25.13
CA VAL A 283 11.57 19.61 26.55
C VAL A 283 12.43 18.50 27.14
N ALA A 284 12.97 18.71 28.34
CA ALA A 284 13.82 17.74 29.00
C ALA A 284 13.60 17.72 30.53
N GLY A 285 13.56 16.53 31.11
CA GLY A 285 13.43 16.32 32.56
C GLY A 285 13.28 14.83 32.85
N ALA A 286 13.09 14.44 34.11
CA ALA A 286 12.81 13.03 34.40
C ALA A 286 11.58 12.58 33.60
N TYR A 287 10.55 13.43 33.57
CA TYR A 287 9.44 13.36 32.63
C TYR A 287 9.52 14.56 31.69
N ALA A 288 9.78 14.38 30.40
CA ALA A 288 10.04 15.52 29.53
C ALA A 288 8.81 16.44 29.38
N ALA A 289 7.68 15.88 28.96
CA ALA A 289 6.38 16.55 28.94
C ALA A 289 5.36 15.75 29.75
N TYR A 290 4.68 16.41 30.69
CA TYR A 290 3.51 15.88 31.38
C TYR A 290 2.30 16.77 31.05
N ILE A 291 1.24 16.18 30.52
CA ILE A 291 0.03 16.89 30.09
C ILE A 291 -1.17 16.15 30.68
N SER A 292 -1.87 16.79 31.62
CA SER A 292 -3.05 16.23 32.25
C SER A 292 -4.32 16.90 31.74
N GLY A 293 -5.38 16.11 31.52
CA GLY A 293 -6.72 16.59 31.21
C GLY A 293 -6.88 17.28 29.85
N GLY A 294 -5.84 17.39 29.02
CA GLY A 294 -5.90 17.99 27.68
C GLY A 294 -5.21 17.14 26.62
N SER A 295 -4.78 17.77 25.52
CA SER A 295 -4.25 17.10 24.33
C SER A 295 -2.90 17.66 23.86
N LEU A 296 -2.20 16.86 23.07
CA LEU A 296 -1.00 17.26 22.33
C LEU A 296 -1.32 17.30 20.84
N ARG A 297 -1.08 18.44 20.19
CA ARG A 297 -1.30 18.62 18.76
C ARG A 297 -0.06 19.16 18.06
N LEU A 298 0.38 18.45 17.02
CA LEU A 298 1.48 18.82 16.14
C LEU A 298 0.96 18.97 14.70
N ASP A 299 0.82 20.21 14.25
CA ASP A 299 0.37 20.54 12.89
C ASP A 299 1.54 20.95 11.96
N GLY A 300 2.74 21.11 12.52
CA GLY A 300 3.96 21.51 11.83
C GLY A 300 5.12 21.64 12.82
N GLY A 301 6.29 22.07 12.37
CA GLY A 301 7.43 22.29 13.25
C GLY A 301 8.03 21.00 13.82
N SER A 302 8.66 21.10 15.00
CA SER A 302 9.25 19.95 15.69
C SER A 302 9.03 19.99 17.19
N LEU A 303 8.71 18.84 17.78
CA LEU A 303 8.72 18.58 19.21
C LEU A 303 9.74 17.47 19.53
N THR A 304 10.74 17.79 20.34
CA THR A 304 11.69 16.82 20.90
C THR A 304 11.48 16.69 22.41
N ALA A 305 11.16 15.49 22.87
CA ALA A 305 10.92 15.18 24.29
C ALA A 305 12.01 14.23 24.82
N VAL A 306 12.81 14.68 25.78
CA VAL A 306 13.95 13.93 26.32
C VAL A 306 13.71 13.55 27.77
N SER A 307 13.57 12.26 28.04
CA SER A 307 13.59 11.75 29.41
C SER A 307 15.04 11.64 29.90
N THR A 308 15.34 12.24 31.05
CA THR A 308 16.68 12.19 31.69
C THR A 308 16.86 10.99 32.61
N GLN A 309 15.80 10.20 32.84
CA GLN A 309 15.89 8.99 33.66
C GLN A 309 16.86 7.98 33.04
N THR A 310 17.66 7.34 33.87
CA THR A 310 18.42 6.17 33.43
C THR A 310 17.47 5.02 33.12
N ALA A 311 17.73 4.28 32.06
CA ALA A 311 17.01 3.04 31.81
C ALA A 311 17.19 2.09 33.01
N ASP A 312 16.14 1.35 33.36
CA ASP A 312 16.23 0.37 34.44
C ASP A 312 17.08 -0.85 34.03
N ASP A 313 17.34 -1.77 34.97
CA ASP A 313 18.13 -2.98 34.72
C ASP A 313 17.51 -3.92 33.68
N ASN A 314 16.21 -3.76 33.37
CA ASN A 314 15.53 -4.50 32.30
C ASN A 314 15.61 -3.79 30.95
N GLY A 315 16.30 -2.64 30.87
CA GLY A 315 16.39 -1.80 29.68
C GLY A 315 15.10 -1.04 29.37
N ASN A 316 14.18 -0.90 30.34
CA ASN A 316 13.02 -0.03 30.19
C ASN A 316 13.47 1.42 30.23
N LEU A 317 13.00 2.23 29.28
CA LEU A 317 13.29 3.65 29.23
C LEU A 317 12.42 4.42 30.23
N GLY A 318 12.78 5.69 30.47
CA GLY A 318 11.95 6.59 31.27
C GLY A 318 10.67 7.03 30.53
N CYS A 319 10.07 8.13 30.95
CA CYS A 319 8.86 8.65 30.31
C CYS A 319 9.15 9.99 29.61
N ALA A 320 9.12 10.01 28.28
CA ALA A 320 9.34 11.25 27.53
C ALA A 320 8.06 12.09 27.45
N ILE A 321 6.91 11.45 27.20
CA ILE A 321 5.62 12.11 27.13
C ILE A 321 4.62 11.32 27.97
N ASP A 322 4.04 11.98 28.96
CA ASP A 322 3.00 11.43 29.82
C ASP A 322 1.69 12.19 29.61
N MET A 323 0.69 11.49 29.07
CA MET A 323 -0.66 12.01 28.85
C MET A 323 -1.58 11.43 29.92
N ASP A 324 -1.91 12.24 30.92
CA ASP A 324 -2.73 11.82 32.05
C ASP A 324 -4.21 12.19 31.88
N MET A 325 -5.07 11.29 32.34
CA MET A 325 -6.52 11.40 32.33
C MET A 325 -7.02 11.74 33.73
N ASP A 326 -6.80 12.98 34.18
CA ASP A 326 -7.41 13.44 35.43
C ASP A 326 -8.94 13.51 35.27
N LEU A 327 -9.63 12.58 35.94
CA LEU A 327 -11.07 12.39 35.92
C LEU A 327 -11.87 13.66 36.23
N ASN A 328 -11.29 14.61 36.96
CA ASN A 328 -11.95 15.87 37.34
C ASN A 328 -11.74 17.00 36.33
N LYS A 329 -10.91 16.77 35.30
CA LYS A 329 -10.45 17.81 34.35
C LYS A 329 -10.65 17.45 32.88
N GLN A 330 -11.33 16.34 32.59
CA GLN A 330 -11.50 15.86 31.22
C GLN A 330 -12.32 16.80 30.33
N VAL A 331 -11.87 16.93 29.08
CA VAL A 331 -12.52 17.58 27.93
C VAL A 331 -12.60 16.59 26.75
N ALA A 332 -13.23 16.98 25.65
CA ALA A 332 -13.58 16.06 24.56
C ALA A 332 -12.41 15.28 23.95
N ASP A 333 -11.20 15.85 23.95
CA ASP A 333 -9.98 15.30 23.36
C ASP A 333 -8.90 14.97 24.40
N SER A 334 -9.24 14.92 25.70
CA SER A 334 -8.27 14.60 26.77
C SER A 334 -7.51 13.31 26.50
N GLY A 335 -6.23 13.33 26.88
CA GLY A 335 -5.32 12.20 26.74
C GLY A 335 -4.92 11.90 25.30
N SER A 336 -5.35 12.72 24.32
CA SER A 336 -5.13 12.43 22.90
C SER A 336 -3.89 13.12 22.34
N ILE A 337 -3.24 12.45 21.40
CA ILE A 337 -2.11 12.95 20.62
C ILE A 337 -2.52 12.97 19.15
N THR A 338 -2.37 14.13 18.49
CA THR A 338 -2.63 14.27 17.05
C THR A 338 -1.40 14.83 16.35
N VAL A 339 -0.93 14.10 15.34
CA VAL A 339 0.15 14.52 14.44
C VAL A 339 -0.38 14.62 13.02
N SER A 340 -0.49 15.84 12.52
CA SER A 340 -0.94 16.14 11.15
C SER A 340 0.19 16.68 10.26
N GLY A 341 1.27 17.17 10.87
CA GLY A 341 2.48 17.64 10.20
C GLY A 341 3.67 17.73 11.17
N GLY A 342 4.85 18.09 10.66
CA GLY A 342 6.04 18.27 11.49
C GLY A 342 6.72 16.97 11.96
N THR A 343 7.56 17.08 12.98
CA THR A 343 8.32 15.96 13.58
C THR A 343 8.10 15.85 15.08
N LEU A 344 7.67 14.68 15.56
CA LEU A 344 7.65 14.31 16.98
C LEU A 344 8.79 13.32 17.24
N GLU A 345 9.74 13.65 18.11
CA GLU A 345 10.84 12.75 18.50
C GLU A 345 10.90 12.60 20.02
N THR A 346 10.93 11.37 20.50
CA THR A 346 11.28 11.08 21.90
C THR A 346 12.72 10.60 22.00
N VAL A 347 13.37 10.86 23.13
CA VAL A 347 14.73 10.37 23.41
C VAL A 347 14.73 9.78 24.81
N ASN A 348 15.22 8.53 24.92
CA ASN A 348 15.40 7.84 26.20
C ASN A 348 14.11 7.74 27.04
N GLY A 349 12.95 7.71 26.39
CA GLY A 349 11.69 7.56 27.08
C GLY A 349 10.53 7.15 26.18
N ASP A 350 9.53 6.59 26.85
CA ASP A 350 8.26 6.14 26.29
C ASP A 350 7.29 7.30 26.06
N ILE A 351 6.26 7.02 25.26
CA ILE A 351 5.00 7.78 25.27
C ILE A 351 3.99 6.96 26.06
N ARG A 352 3.44 7.54 27.14
CA ARG A 352 2.45 6.90 27.99
C ARG A 352 1.14 7.67 27.91
N MET A 353 0.05 6.96 27.68
CA MET A 353 -1.29 7.53 27.56
C MET A 353 -2.23 6.81 28.51
N SER A 354 -2.75 7.51 29.51
CA SER A 354 -3.74 6.95 30.42
C SER A 354 -5.07 6.73 29.70
N THR A 355 -5.72 5.59 29.96
CA THR A 355 -7.08 5.27 29.50
C THR A 355 -8.08 5.21 30.64
N ILE A 356 -7.62 5.40 31.87
CA ILE A 356 -8.47 5.28 33.06
C ILE A 356 -9.55 6.37 32.99
N GLY A 357 -10.80 5.93 32.87
CA GLY A 357 -11.96 6.79 32.72
C GLY A 357 -12.08 7.51 31.37
N ALA A 358 -11.34 7.09 30.34
CA ALA A 358 -11.50 7.61 28.99
C ALA A 358 -12.84 7.17 28.38
N THR A 359 -13.55 8.10 27.74
CA THR A 359 -14.84 7.87 27.08
C THR A 359 -14.81 8.33 25.64
N GLY A 360 -15.60 7.67 24.78
CA GLY A 360 -15.78 8.10 23.38
C GLY A 360 -14.47 8.32 22.62
N ASN A 361 -14.17 9.60 22.36
CA ASN A 361 -13.07 10.09 21.51
C ASN A 361 -11.81 10.53 22.29
N GLN A 362 -11.63 10.06 23.53
CA GLN A 362 -10.47 10.37 24.37
C GLN A 362 -9.38 9.28 24.27
N SER A 363 -8.16 9.63 24.68
CA SER A 363 -6.99 8.75 24.67
C SER A 363 -6.69 8.15 23.28
N LEU A 364 -6.84 8.98 22.23
CA LEU A 364 -6.59 8.59 20.84
C LEU A 364 -5.20 9.05 20.39
N PHE A 365 -4.50 8.20 19.65
CA PHE A 365 -3.28 8.57 18.94
C PHE A 365 -3.58 8.61 17.44
N THR A 366 -3.60 9.81 16.84
CA THR A 366 -3.96 10.00 15.43
C THR A 366 -2.79 10.54 14.63
N VAL A 367 -2.48 9.86 13.52
CA VAL A 367 -1.44 10.25 12.57
C VAL A 367 -2.06 10.41 11.18
N THR A 368 -2.11 11.65 10.69
CA THR A 368 -2.60 11.98 9.34
C THR A 368 -1.47 12.47 8.43
N GLY A 369 -0.32 12.84 9.01
CA GLY A 369 0.87 13.32 8.31
C GLY A 369 2.06 13.40 9.26
N GLY A 370 3.15 14.06 8.83
CA GLY A 370 4.34 14.26 9.65
C GLY A 370 5.22 13.01 9.85
N THR A 371 6.19 13.14 10.75
CA THR A 371 7.17 12.10 11.09
C THR A 371 7.20 11.91 12.60
N ILE A 372 7.03 10.67 13.05
CA ILE A 372 7.11 10.30 14.45
C ILE A 372 8.28 9.35 14.63
N VAL A 373 9.13 9.68 15.58
CA VAL A 373 10.30 8.90 15.94
C VAL A 373 10.28 8.68 17.45
N ASN A 374 9.46 7.72 17.87
CA ASN A 374 9.42 7.28 19.25
C ASN A 374 10.60 6.33 19.49
N ARG A 375 11.55 6.71 20.35
CA ARG A 375 12.70 5.86 20.69
C ARG A 375 12.36 4.83 21.77
N GLY A 376 11.22 4.96 22.44
CA GLY A 376 10.71 4.00 23.41
C GLY A 376 9.44 3.31 22.94
N GLN A 377 8.64 2.89 23.91
CA GLN A 377 7.36 2.23 23.72
C GLN A 377 6.24 3.26 23.57
N LEU A 378 5.15 2.86 22.92
CA LEU A 378 3.89 3.58 22.98
C LEU A 378 2.89 2.75 23.80
N TYR A 379 2.54 3.26 24.98
CA TYR A 379 1.63 2.58 25.89
C TYR A 379 0.29 3.27 26.02
N GLY A 380 -0.76 2.46 25.95
CA GLY A 380 -2.09 2.80 26.42
C GLY A 380 -3.05 3.47 25.44
N PRO A 381 -2.75 3.93 24.21
CA PRO A 381 -3.80 4.56 23.40
C PRO A 381 -4.97 3.59 23.19
N LYS A 382 -6.18 4.10 23.39
CA LYS A 382 -7.42 3.35 23.11
C LYS A 382 -7.51 2.99 21.64
N LYS A 383 -7.07 3.93 20.79
CA LYS A 383 -6.99 3.73 19.36
C LYS A 383 -5.76 4.43 18.79
N LEU A 384 -5.00 3.70 17.99
CA LEU A 384 -3.95 4.24 17.14
C LEU A 384 -4.46 4.23 15.69
N ASP A 385 -4.71 5.42 15.14
CA ASP A 385 -5.18 5.62 13.78
C ASP A 385 -4.08 6.24 12.92
N ILE A 386 -3.59 5.50 11.94
CA ILE A 386 -2.58 5.96 10.98
C ILE A 386 -3.19 5.97 9.58
N SER A 387 -3.32 7.17 9.03
CA SER A 387 -3.88 7.45 7.69
C SER A 387 -2.93 8.25 6.80
N GLY A 388 -1.70 8.47 7.25
CA GLY A 388 -0.65 9.17 6.54
C GLY A 388 0.61 9.29 7.40
N GLY A 389 1.64 9.95 6.87
CA GLY A 389 2.89 10.18 7.59
C GLY A 389 3.74 8.92 7.80
N THR A 390 4.74 9.05 8.66
CA THR A 390 5.65 7.96 9.05
C THR A 390 5.76 7.88 10.57
N MET A 391 5.78 6.65 11.11
CA MET A 391 5.93 6.40 12.54
C MET A 391 6.95 5.29 12.77
N GLN A 392 7.91 5.54 13.64
CA GLN A 392 8.87 4.57 14.16
C GLN A 392 8.71 4.48 15.68
N THR A 393 8.69 3.27 16.23
CA THR A 393 8.58 3.00 17.67
C THR A 393 9.26 1.69 18.05
N GLN A 394 9.63 1.49 19.33
CA GLN A 394 10.17 0.19 19.76
C GLN A 394 9.08 -0.86 19.84
N GLY A 395 7.96 -0.52 20.48
CA GLY A 395 6.77 -1.37 20.56
C GLY A 395 5.52 -0.53 20.78
N ILE A 396 4.36 -1.19 20.74
CA ILE A 396 3.03 -0.60 20.88
C ILE A 396 2.17 -1.54 21.72
N GLU A 397 1.55 -0.99 22.75
CA GLU A 397 0.43 -1.59 23.48
C GLU A 397 -0.79 -0.66 23.33
N ALA A 398 -1.84 -1.13 22.66
CA ALA A 398 -3.03 -0.33 22.37
C ALA A 398 -4.29 -1.21 22.36
N GLU A 399 -5.47 -0.63 22.60
CA GLU A 399 -6.71 -1.42 22.46
C GLU A 399 -7.00 -1.74 20.98
N ALA A 400 -6.81 -0.78 20.08
CA ALA A 400 -7.01 -0.96 18.65
C ALA A 400 -5.99 -0.19 17.79
N LEU A 401 -5.59 -0.78 16.67
CA LEU A 401 -4.75 -0.16 15.64
C LEU A 401 -5.45 -0.22 14.27
N THR A 402 -5.57 0.94 13.61
CA THR A 402 -6.00 1.04 12.21
C THR A 402 -4.92 1.69 11.37
N LEU A 403 -4.45 0.99 10.34
CA LEU A 403 -3.52 1.49 9.33
C LEU A 403 -4.21 1.51 7.97
N SER A 404 -4.46 2.70 7.45
CA SER A 404 -5.14 2.90 6.15
C SER A 404 -4.23 3.50 5.09
N ALA A 405 -3.15 4.18 5.50
CA ALA A 405 -2.07 4.70 4.64
C ALA A 405 -0.87 5.09 5.51
N GLY A 406 0.23 5.53 4.91
CA GLY A 406 1.48 5.87 5.61
C GLY A 406 2.35 4.65 5.92
N SER A 407 3.31 4.81 6.83
CA SER A 407 4.21 3.73 7.23
C SER A 407 4.39 3.67 8.75
N LEU A 408 4.21 2.48 9.32
CA LEU A 408 4.51 2.16 10.70
C LEU A 408 5.65 1.14 10.74
N THR A 409 6.75 1.51 11.39
CA THR A 409 7.90 0.61 11.65
C THR A 409 8.06 0.39 13.14
N ILE A 410 8.12 -0.88 13.54
CA ILE A 410 8.27 -1.29 14.93
C ILE A 410 9.52 -2.16 15.05
N ARG A 411 10.38 -1.85 16.03
CA ARG A 411 11.63 -2.57 16.29
C ARG A 411 11.79 -2.82 17.79
N GLU A 412 11.30 -3.96 18.25
CA GLU A 412 11.35 -4.32 19.67
C GLU A 412 12.67 -5.03 19.98
N PRO A 413 13.52 -4.48 20.87
CA PRO A 413 14.81 -5.09 21.16
C PRO A 413 14.66 -6.39 21.95
N VAL A 414 15.39 -7.41 21.53
CA VAL A 414 15.64 -8.61 22.35
C VAL A 414 16.59 -8.23 23.48
N ARG A 415 16.28 -8.66 24.71
CA ARG A 415 17.03 -8.31 25.91
C ARG A 415 17.50 -9.56 26.64
N LYS A 416 18.54 -9.42 27.46
CA LYS A 416 18.93 -10.45 28.43
C LYS A 416 18.12 -10.26 29.72
N ASN A 417 17.64 -11.36 30.30
CA ASN A 417 17.01 -11.30 31.61
C ASN A 417 18.06 -10.94 32.68
N PRO A 418 17.84 -9.91 33.52
CA PRO A 418 18.81 -9.56 34.55
C PRO A 418 18.88 -10.61 35.67
N ASN A 419 17.82 -11.41 35.86
CA ASN A 419 17.71 -12.39 36.94
C ASN A 419 18.00 -13.84 36.50
N TYR A 420 17.96 -14.12 35.19
CA TYR A 420 18.07 -15.47 34.64
C TYR A 420 18.94 -15.48 33.38
N ASP A 421 19.59 -16.60 33.05
CA ASP A 421 20.45 -16.69 31.85
C ASP A 421 19.64 -17.04 30.58
N ASN A 422 18.52 -16.36 30.36
CA ASN A 422 17.70 -16.49 29.17
C ASN A 422 17.47 -15.13 28.48
N LEU A 423 17.11 -15.19 27.21
CA LEU A 423 16.66 -14.02 26.45
C LEU A 423 15.17 -13.78 26.71
N LEU A 424 14.78 -12.51 26.69
CA LEU A 424 13.39 -12.08 26.78
C LEU A 424 13.10 -11.07 25.68
N VAL A 425 11.85 -11.07 25.26
CA VAL A 425 11.32 -10.13 24.27
C VAL A 425 9.89 -9.76 24.64
N ARG A 426 9.41 -8.63 24.12
CA ARG A 426 7.99 -8.24 24.20
C ARG A 426 7.34 -8.43 22.83
N PRO A 427 6.02 -8.50 22.75
CA PRO A 427 5.35 -8.23 21.49
C PRO A 427 5.76 -6.84 21.00
N ALA A 428 6.13 -6.75 19.72
CA ALA A 428 6.31 -5.47 19.06
C ALA A 428 4.96 -4.75 18.94
N LEU A 429 3.88 -5.50 18.77
CA LEU A 429 2.52 -4.98 18.72
C LEU A 429 1.59 -5.86 19.57
N ASP A 430 1.05 -5.31 20.65
CA ASP A 430 0.01 -5.92 21.48
C ASP A 430 -1.30 -5.13 21.31
N VAL A 431 -2.31 -5.78 20.71
CA VAL A 431 -3.60 -5.16 20.42
C VAL A 431 -4.77 -6.14 20.51
N ASN A 432 -5.98 -5.62 20.78
CA ASN A 432 -7.21 -6.41 20.64
C ASN A 432 -7.79 -6.38 19.22
N THR A 433 -7.62 -5.26 18.51
CA THR A 433 -8.09 -5.09 17.13
C THR A 433 -6.99 -4.54 16.24
N LEU A 434 -6.73 -5.21 15.13
CA LEU A 434 -5.78 -4.80 14.10
C LEU A 434 -6.48 -4.71 12.76
N THR A 435 -6.51 -3.53 12.15
CA THR A 435 -7.04 -3.34 10.79
C THR A 435 -5.96 -2.71 9.91
N VAL A 436 -5.61 -3.40 8.82
CA VAL A 436 -4.71 -2.89 7.78
C VAL A 436 -5.46 -2.89 6.45
N SER A 437 -5.78 -1.70 5.96
CA SER A 437 -6.46 -1.50 4.67
C SER A 437 -5.58 -0.79 3.63
N GLY A 438 -4.43 -0.27 4.04
CA GLY A 438 -3.44 0.35 3.16
C GLY A 438 -2.16 0.70 3.92
N GLY A 439 -1.18 1.30 3.24
CA GLY A 439 0.12 1.64 3.85
C GLY A 439 1.04 0.44 4.11
N THR A 440 2.05 0.66 4.96
CA THR A 440 3.06 -0.35 5.32
C THR A 440 3.15 -0.53 6.83
N LEU A 441 2.93 -1.74 7.32
CA LEU A 441 3.26 -2.18 8.68
C LEU A 441 4.52 -3.06 8.59
N ASP A 442 5.60 -2.64 9.25
CA ASP A 442 6.86 -3.38 9.30
C ASP A 442 7.24 -3.57 10.77
N ALA A 443 7.01 -4.76 11.31
CA ALA A 443 7.35 -5.11 12.68
C ALA A 443 8.46 -6.16 12.69
N ALA A 444 9.45 -5.99 13.57
CA ALA A 444 10.50 -6.97 13.76
C ALA A 444 11.04 -6.96 15.20
N TRP A 445 11.57 -8.10 15.63
CA TRP A 445 12.46 -8.13 16.77
C TRP A 445 13.86 -7.70 16.36
N ASP A 446 14.43 -6.75 17.10
CA ASP A 446 15.82 -6.34 16.94
C ASP A 446 16.71 -7.22 17.83
N TRP A 447 17.34 -8.21 17.20
CA TRP A 447 18.24 -9.15 17.87
C TRP A 447 19.56 -8.51 18.30
N GLY A 448 19.93 -7.34 17.75
CA GLY A 448 21.20 -6.67 18.04
C GLY A 448 22.39 -7.62 17.92
N GLU A 449 23.06 -7.88 19.05
CA GLU A 449 24.24 -8.76 19.14
C GLU A 449 23.88 -10.23 19.41
N PHE A 450 22.62 -10.55 19.71
CA PHE A 450 22.18 -11.89 20.07
C PHE A 450 21.99 -12.76 18.84
N THR A 451 22.43 -14.01 18.92
CA THR A 451 22.13 -15.03 17.90
C THR A 451 20.62 -15.38 17.95
N PRO A 452 19.88 -15.29 16.84
CA PRO A 452 18.46 -15.61 16.82
C PRO A 452 18.14 -17.05 17.26
N ILE A 453 17.23 -17.17 18.22
CA ILE A 453 16.72 -18.44 18.75
C ILE A 453 15.21 -18.58 18.51
N VAL A 454 14.69 -19.80 18.68
CA VAL A 454 13.25 -20.01 18.80
C VAL A 454 12.89 -19.85 20.27
N PHE A 455 11.98 -18.93 20.60
CA PHE A 455 11.54 -18.73 21.98
C PHE A 455 10.72 -19.93 22.46
N PRO A 456 10.98 -20.44 23.69
CA PRO A 456 10.25 -21.58 24.22
C PRO A 456 8.80 -21.20 24.55
N VAL A 457 7.92 -22.20 24.52
CA VAL A 457 6.55 -22.03 25.01
C VAL A 457 6.57 -21.66 26.49
N ASN A 458 5.90 -20.55 26.83
CA ASN A 458 5.73 -20.13 28.21
C ASN A 458 4.81 -21.13 28.93
N THR A 459 5.31 -21.77 29.99
CA THR A 459 4.58 -22.81 30.73
C THR A 459 3.36 -22.26 31.48
N TYR A 460 3.33 -20.96 31.76
CA TYR A 460 2.21 -20.30 32.44
C TYR A 460 1.10 -19.92 31.46
N TYR A 461 1.44 -19.29 30.34
CA TYR A 461 0.45 -18.82 29.36
C TYR A 461 0.04 -19.87 28.31
N GLY A 462 0.86 -20.91 28.13
CA GLY A 462 0.61 -22.01 27.19
C GLY A 462 0.94 -21.70 25.73
N TYR A 463 1.62 -20.58 25.45
CA TYR A 463 2.11 -20.20 24.13
C TYR A 463 3.50 -19.56 24.22
N ALA A 464 4.25 -19.55 23.12
CA ALA A 464 5.57 -18.90 23.03
C ALA A 464 5.42 -17.40 22.77
N ASP A 465 6.41 -16.60 23.17
CA ASP A 465 6.42 -15.16 22.88
C ASP A 465 6.20 -14.91 21.37
N SER A 466 5.39 -13.90 21.05
CA SER A 466 4.95 -13.61 19.68
C SER A 466 5.28 -12.18 19.31
N LEU A 467 5.57 -11.95 18.02
CA LEU A 467 5.94 -10.62 17.53
C LEU A 467 4.74 -9.68 17.50
N VAL A 468 3.59 -10.17 17.04
CA VAL A 468 2.29 -9.50 17.11
C VAL A 468 1.34 -10.36 17.92
N GLU A 469 0.79 -9.78 18.98
CA GLU A 469 0.01 -10.48 19.99
C GLU A 469 -1.44 -9.98 20.06
N MET A 470 -2.38 -10.93 20.03
CA MET A 470 -3.82 -10.69 20.18
C MET A 470 -4.45 -11.86 20.96
N THR A 471 -4.43 -11.77 22.29
CA THR A 471 -4.72 -12.90 23.19
C THR A 471 -6.18 -13.04 23.61
N GLY A 472 -7.02 -12.05 23.31
CA GLY A 472 -8.46 -12.09 23.60
C GLY A 472 -9.22 -13.05 22.67
N SER A 473 -10.22 -13.76 23.20
CA SER A 473 -11.11 -14.58 22.36
C SER A 473 -11.98 -13.75 21.41
N GLY A 474 -12.21 -12.47 21.74
CA GLY A 474 -12.89 -11.49 20.90
C GLY A 474 -11.96 -10.67 20.00
N SER A 475 -10.66 -10.97 19.97
CA SER A 475 -9.70 -10.21 19.17
C SER A 475 -9.95 -10.35 17.67
N THR A 476 -9.63 -9.32 16.88
CA THR A 476 -9.80 -9.37 15.42
C THR A 476 -8.61 -8.79 14.68
N ALA A 477 -8.12 -9.50 13.67
CA ALA A 477 -7.14 -8.99 12.71
C ALA A 477 -7.74 -9.01 11.31
N THR A 478 -7.72 -7.88 10.61
CA THR A 478 -8.27 -7.73 9.28
C THR A 478 -7.26 -7.09 8.34
N PHE A 479 -6.90 -7.80 7.27
CA PHE A 479 -5.97 -7.34 6.24
C PHE A 479 -6.69 -7.27 4.90
N THR A 480 -7.01 -6.06 4.43
CA THR A 480 -7.76 -5.82 3.18
C THR A 480 -6.96 -5.03 2.14
N GLY A 481 -5.76 -4.58 2.50
CA GLY A 481 -4.84 -3.88 1.61
C GLY A 481 -3.52 -3.59 2.31
N GLY A 482 -2.64 -2.85 1.62
CA GLY A 482 -1.32 -2.48 2.16
C GLY A 482 -0.32 -3.64 2.16
N THR A 483 0.74 -3.49 2.96
CA THR A 483 1.75 -4.52 3.17
C THR A 483 2.11 -4.62 4.64
N THR A 484 1.96 -5.82 5.19
CA THR A 484 2.42 -6.17 6.53
C THR A 484 3.62 -7.11 6.41
N THR A 485 4.74 -6.75 7.02
CA THR A 485 5.96 -7.58 7.13
C THR A 485 6.24 -7.81 8.61
N LEU A 486 6.34 -9.08 9.00
CA LEU A 486 6.57 -9.53 10.37
C LEU A 486 7.84 -10.39 10.39
N ASP A 487 8.93 -9.84 10.92
CA ASP A 487 10.23 -10.52 10.98
C ASP A 487 10.61 -10.89 12.41
N THR A 488 10.50 -12.19 12.72
CA THR A 488 10.92 -12.76 14.00
C THR A 488 12.42 -13.04 14.05
N GLY A 489 13.14 -12.91 12.93
CA GLY A 489 14.56 -13.21 12.75
C GLY A 489 14.92 -14.70 12.75
N LYS A 490 14.00 -15.60 13.12
CA LYS A 490 14.26 -17.05 13.16
C LYS A 490 13.03 -17.88 12.84
N ALA A 491 13.18 -18.79 11.88
CA ALA A 491 12.17 -19.79 11.58
C ALA A 491 11.76 -20.59 12.85
N GLY A 492 10.46 -20.77 13.04
CA GLY A 492 9.83 -21.42 14.19
C GLY A 492 9.25 -20.47 15.23
N ASN A 493 9.57 -19.18 15.19
CA ASN A 493 8.96 -18.18 16.07
C ASN A 493 7.58 -17.74 15.56
N THR A 494 6.70 -17.42 16.50
CA THR A 494 5.34 -16.92 16.21
C THR A 494 5.37 -15.48 15.72
N ALA A 495 5.05 -15.28 14.45
CA ALA A 495 4.97 -13.94 13.88
C ALA A 495 3.65 -13.24 14.25
N LEU A 496 2.54 -13.98 14.21
CA LEU A 496 1.21 -13.49 14.54
C LEU A 496 0.48 -14.48 15.44
N LEU A 497 0.20 -14.09 16.69
CA LEU A 497 -0.69 -14.82 17.58
C LEU A 497 -2.06 -14.17 17.60
N ILE A 498 -3.09 -14.88 17.16
CA ILE A 498 -4.48 -14.43 17.26
C ILE A 498 -5.40 -15.54 17.78
N LYS A 499 -6.06 -15.28 18.91
CA LYS A 499 -7.05 -16.23 19.48
C LYS A 499 -8.47 -16.04 18.97
N GLY A 500 -8.78 -14.86 18.42
CA GLY A 500 -10.09 -14.55 17.85
C GLY A 500 -10.13 -14.78 16.33
N THR A 501 -10.56 -13.78 15.57
CA THR A 501 -10.81 -13.92 14.12
C THR A 501 -9.71 -13.27 13.28
N LEU A 502 -9.06 -14.05 12.41
CA LEU A 502 -8.20 -13.55 11.34
C LEU A 502 -8.97 -13.48 10.02
N THR A 503 -9.01 -12.30 9.41
CA THR A 503 -9.61 -12.07 8.09
C THR A 503 -8.53 -11.56 7.12
N ILE A 504 -8.20 -12.38 6.12
CA ILE A 504 -7.38 -11.99 4.97
C ILE A 504 -8.35 -11.73 3.81
N GLY A 505 -8.44 -10.48 3.37
CA GLY A 505 -9.40 -10.03 2.36
C GLY A 505 -9.10 -10.59 0.97
N ASP A 506 -10.11 -10.52 0.10
CA ASP A 506 -10.00 -10.99 -1.28
C ASP A 506 -8.80 -10.36 -2.00
N GLY A 507 -7.98 -11.21 -2.63
CA GLY A 507 -6.77 -10.77 -3.33
C GLY A 507 -5.58 -10.47 -2.42
N MET A 508 -5.66 -10.75 -1.12
CA MET A 508 -4.52 -10.73 -0.19
C MET A 508 -4.06 -12.17 0.12
N ALA A 509 -2.79 -12.34 0.48
CA ALA A 509 -2.24 -13.63 0.89
C ALA A 509 -1.21 -13.47 2.02
N GLU A 510 -1.18 -14.44 2.94
CA GLU A 510 -0.09 -14.65 3.88
C GLU A 510 0.97 -15.57 3.24
N THR A 511 2.23 -15.15 3.30
CA THR A 511 3.38 -15.88 2.76
C THR A 511 4.52 -15.89 3.77
N GLY A 512 5.41 -16.89 3.69
CA GLY A 512 6.52 -17.03 4.63
C GLY A 512 6.14 -17.59 6.01
N ALA A 513 4.86 -17.94 6.22
CA ALA A 513 4.35 -18.54 7.44
C ALA A 513 3.95 -20.02 7.26
N ASP A 514 3.93 -20.78 8.36
CA ASP A 514 3.26 -22.07 8.46
C ASP A 514 1.76 -21.90 8.80
N SER A 515 1.03 -23.02 8.95
CA SER A 515 -0.41 -23.00 9.27
C SER A 515 -0.75 -22.44 10.66
N SER A 516 0.25 -22.25 11.52
CA SER A 516 0.13 -21.68 12.86
C SER A 516 0.67 -20.25 12.92
N HIS A 517 0.92 -19.63 11.76
CA HIS A 517 1.48 -18.27 11.64
C HIS A 517 2.90 -18.12 12.22
N HIS A 518 3.64 -19.22 12.30
CA HIS A 518 5.07 -19.16 12.61
C HIS A 518 5.87 -18.87 11.36
N GLN A 519 6.98 -18.15 11.50
CA GLN A 519 7.90 -17.91 10.39
C GLN A 519 8.51 -19.23 9.91
N LEU A 520 8.38 -19.54 8.62
CA LEU A 520 8.77 -20.85 8.05
C LEU A 520 10.27 -20.92 7.72
N GLY A 521 10.89 -19.80 7.37
CA GLY A 521 12.26 -19.74 6.88
C GLY A 521 12.98 -18.45 7.25
N THR A 522 13.98 -18.08 6.45
CA THR A 522 14.71 -16.80 6.62
C THR A 522 13.93 -15.61 6.09
N ALA A 523 12.95 -15.82 5.21
CA ALA A 523 12.04 -14.78 4.76
C ALA A 523 11.06 -14.41 5.88
N PRO A 524 10.81 -13.11 6.13
CA PRO A 524 9.76 -12.67 7.04
C PRO A 524 8.38 -13.18 6.64
N VAL A 525 7.47 -13.27 7.61
CA VAL A 525 6.05 -13.46 7.32
C VAL A 525 5.51 -12.20 6.67
N LYS A 526 4.78 -12.34 5.57
CA LYS A 526 4.27 -11.21 4.80
C LYS A 526 2.81 -11.40 4.46
N ILE A 527 1.98 -10.42 4.81
CA ILE A 527 0.58 -10.31 4.40
C ILE A 527 0.48 -9.11 3.44
N ALA A 528 0.24 -9.40 2.17
CA ALA A 528 0.19 -8.39 1.11
C ALA A 528 -0.72 -8.85 -0.03
N ALA A 529 -0.85 -8.03 -1.08
CA ALA A 529 -1.55 -8.44 -2.29
C ALA A 529 -0.99 -9.78 -2.80
N ALA A 530 -1.89 -10.72 -3.04
CA ALA A 530 -1.57 -12.04 -3.57
C ALA A 530 -0.86 -11.86 -4.91
N ALA A 531 0.24 -12.60 -5.11
CA ALA A 531 0.87 -12.67 -6.41
C ALA A 531 -0.16 -13.20 -7.43
N ALA A 532 -0.19 -12.61 -8.63
CA ALA A 532 -1.02 -13.14 -9.70
C ALA A 532 -0.66 -14.61 -9.95
N SER A 533 -1.67 -15.48 -9.95
CA SER A 533 -1.46 -16.89 -10.27
C SER A 533 -0.87 -17.02 -11.67
N THR A 534 0.27 -17.70 -11.77
CA THR A 534 0.92 -18.04 -13.04
C THR A 534 0.40 -19.36 -13.62
N ALA A 535 -0.48 -20.06 -12.90
CA ALA A 535 -1.04 -21.33 -13.34
C ALA A 535 -2.19 -21.13 -14.34
N ILE A 536 -2.06 -21.74 -15.52
CA ILE A 536 -3.09 -21.80 -16.56
C ILE A 536 -3.99 -22.99 -16.25
N THR A 537 -5.25 -22.73 -15.90
CA THR A 537 -6.28 -23.75 -15.59
C THR A 537 -7.28 -23.96 -16.72
N THR A 538 -7.28 -23.07 -17.72
CA THR A 538 -8.14 -23.15 -18.91
C THR A 538 -7.36 -22.78 -20.16
N VAL A 539 -7.58 -23.49 -21.26
CA VAL A 539 -7.05 -23.16 -22.59
C VAL A 539 -8.17 -23.15 -23.62
N ASP A 540 -8.17 -22.16 -24.50
CA ASP A 540 -9.09 -22.06 -25.63
C ASP A 540 -8.33 -21.78 -26.93
N VAL A 541 -8.48 -22.71 -27.89
CA VAL A 541 -7.89 -22.64 -29.22
C VAL A 541 -8.99 -22.44 -30.25
N ALA A 542 -8.85 -21.43 -31.10
CA ALA A 542 -9.82 -21.06 -32.11
C ALA A 542 -9.26 -21.20 -33.54
N ASN A 543 -10.16 -21.09 -34.52
CA ASN A 543 -9.86 -21.07 -35.96
C ASN A 543 -9.23 -22.35 -36.53
N VAL A 544 -9.34 -23.48 -35.83
CA VAL A 544 -8.81 -24.75 -36.30
C VAL A 544 -9.62 -25.26 -37.49
N LYS A 545 -8.99 -25.47 -38.64
CA LYS A 545 -9.62 -26.10 -39.81
C LYS A 545 -9.69 -27.61 -39.62
N LEU A 546 -10.90 -28.17 -39.62
CA LEU A 546 -11.15 -29.60 -39.39
C LEU A 546 -11.98 -30.27 -40.50
N ASP A 547 -12.43 -29.53 -41.50
CA ASP A 547 -13.40 -29.94 -42.52
C ASP A 547 -12.76 -30.24 -43.89
N TYR A 548 -11.64 -30.98 -43.88
CA TYR A 548 -10.88 -31.29 -45.09
C TYR A 548 -11.58 -32.29 -46.03
N GLN A 549 -11.47 -32.02 -47.34
CA GLN A 549 -11.97 -32.86 -48.43
C GLN A 549 -10.83 -33.66 -49.09
N PRO A 550 -11.13 -34.74 -49.84
CA PRO A 550 -10.10 -35.44 -50.59
C PRO A 550 -9.35 -34.50 -51.55
N GLY A 551 -8.02 -34.49 -51.48
CA GLY A 551 -7.13 -33.62 -52.25
C GLY A 551 -6.68 -32.36 -51.52
N ASP A 552 -7.32 -31.98 -50.40
CA ASP A 552 -6.86 -30.83 -49.62
C ASP A 552 -5.54 -31.13 -48.92
N ALA A 553 -4.64 -30.14 -48.84
CA ALA A 553 -3.43 -30.23 -48.03
C ALA A 553 -3.71 -29.81 -46.57
N PRO A 554 -3.06 -30.43 -45.57
CA PRO A 554 -3.13 -29.98 -44.19
C PRO A 554 -2.55 -28.56 -44.04
N ARG A 555 -3.11 -27.78 -43.11
CA ARG A 555 -2.73 -26.39 -42.86
C ARG A 555 -2.72 -26.09 -41.37
N ALA A 556 -1.71 -25.34 -40.93
CA ALA A 556 -1.64 -24.75 -39.61
C ALA A 556 -2.63 -23.57 -39.53
N THR A 557 -3.62 -23.67 -38.65
CA THR A 557 -4.72 -22.69 -38.54
C THR A 557 -5.13 -22.40 -37.10
N ALA A 558 -4.68 -23.22 -36.14
CA ALA A 558 -4.92 -23.00 -34.73
C ALA A 558 -4.39 -21.64 -34.28
N ALA A 559 -5.21 -20.92 -33.53
CA ALA A 559 -4.85 -19.66 -32.90
C ALA A 559 -5.28 -19.69 -31.45
N VAL A 560 -4.43 -19.18 -30.56
CA VAL A 560 -4.79 -18.95 -29.16
C VAL A 560 -5.92 -17.90 -29.12
N ALA A 561 -6.99 -18.19 -28.37
CA ALA A 561 -8.11 -17.28 -28.22
C ALA A 561 -7.66 -15.92 -27.64
N ALA A 562 -8.37 -14.84 -27.99
CA ALA A 562 -7.98 -13.47 -27.61
C ALA A 562 -7.80 -13.28 -26.09
N ALA A 563 -8.59 -13.97 -25.26
CA ALA A 563 -8.53 -13.90 -23.80
C ALA A 563 -7.28 -14.59 -23.20
N ASP A 564 -6.59 -15.43 -23.98
CA ASP A 564 -5.44 -16.23 -23.56
C ASP A 564 -4.13 -15.82 -24.22
N GLN A 565 -4.14 -14.79 -25.09
CA GLN A 565 -2.94 -14.29 -25.73
C GLN A 565 -1.86 -13.91 -24.70
N GLY A 566 -0.64 -14.38 -24.92
CA GLY A 566 0.53 -14.13 -24.06
C GLY A 566 0.69 -15.09 -22.88
N LYS A 567 -0.27 -16.01 -22.64
CA LYS A 567 -0.14 -17.05 -21.60
C LYS A 567 0.58 -18.30 -22.11
N TYR A 568 0.25 -18.73 -23.32
CA TYR A 568 0.84 -19.88 -24.01
C TYR A 568 0.82 -19.66 -25.52
N ARG A 569 1.49 -20.53 -26.27
CA ARG A 569 1.49 -20.56 -27.74
C ARG A 569 1.21 -21.96 -28.28
N ILE A 570 0.77 -22.01 -29.53
CA ILE A 570 0.72 -23.26 -30.31
C ILE A 570 2.16 -23.66 -30.60
N ALA A 571 2.61 -24.76 -30.02
CA ALA A 571 3.94 -25.32 -30.28
C ALA A 571 3.92 -26.17 -31.55
N ASP A 572 2.84 -26.95 -31.74
CA ASP A 572 2.64 -27.74 -32.94
C ASP A 572 1.16 -28.13 -33.14
N GLU A 573 0.75 -28.26 -34.40
CA GLU A 573 -0.48 -28.88 -34.88
C GLU A 573 -0.07 -30.10 -35.71
N TRP A 574 -0.69 -31.26 -35.49
CA TRP A 574 -0.38 -32.42 -36.32
C TRP A 574 -1.60 -33.25 -36.70
N TRP A 575 -1.49 -33.87 -37.88
CA TRP A 575 -2.43 -34.85 -38.42
C TRP A 575 -1.74 -36.20 -38.56
N GLN A 576 -2.37 -37.27 -38.08
CA GLN A 576 -1.91 -38.65 -38.27
C GLN A 576 -2.87 -39.43 -39.16
N GLU A 577 -2.37 -40.07 -40.20
CA GLU A 577 -3.10 -41.11 -40.95
C GLU A 577 -3.02 -42.41 -40.17
N LEU A 578 -4.17 -43.03 -39.90
CA LEU A 578 -4.26 -44.30 -39.20
C LEU A 578 -4.60 -45.44 -40.15
N ASN A 579 -3.95 -46.59 -39.97
CA ASN A 579 -4.32 -47.83 -40.65
C ASN A 579 -5.55 -48.50 -40.00
N GLU A 580 -5.92 -49.68 -40.50
CA GLU A 580 -7.06 -50.47 -39.99
C GLU A 580 -6.93 -50.89 -38.51
N ASN A 581 -5.72 -50.87 -37.95
CA ASN A 581 -5.43 -51.19 -36.54
C ASN A 581 -5.28 -49.94 -35.66
N ASP A 582 -5.64 -48.76 -36.16
CA ASP A 582 -5.45 -47.46 -35.49
C ASP A 582 -3.98 -47.09 -35.23
N GLU A 583 -3.04 -47.65 -36.00
CA GLU A 583 -1.61 -47.31 -35.93
C GLU A 583 -1.26 -46.18 -36.92
N PRO A 584 -0.47 -45.17 -36.49
CA PRO A 584 -0.03 -44.10 -37.39
C PRO A 584 0.87 -44.60 -38.51
N VAL A 585 0.50 -44.32 -39.76
CA VAL A 585 1.26 -44.70 -40.97
C VAL A 585 1.78 -43.51 -41.77
N ALA A 586 1.26 -42.31 -41.54
CA ALA A 586 1.78 -41.05 -42.05
C ALA A 586 1.47 -39.92 -41.06
N ILE A 587 2.27 -38.85 -41.06
CA ILE A 587 2.06 -37.71 -40.17
C ILE A 587 2.41 -36.38 -40.85
N TRP A 588 1.64 -35.34 -40.57
CA TRP A 588 1.99 -33.97 -40.93
C TRP A 588 2.10 -33.14 -39.65
N HIS A 589 3.13 -32.30 -39.57
CA HIS A 589 3.37 -31.35 -38.48
C HIS A 589 3.32 -29.93 -39.04
N SER A 590 2.92 -28.98 -38.20
CA SER A 590 3.02 -27.55 -38.51
C SER A 590 4.43 -27.00 -38.29
N ASP A 591 5.19 -27.60 -37.39
CA ASP A 591 6.60 -27.27 -37.16
C ASP A 591 7.49 -28.18 -38.02
N ASP A 592 8.09 -27.60 -39.07
CA ASP A 592 9.02 -28.26 -39.98
C ASP A 592 10.30 -28.78 -39.27
N GLY A 593 10.56 -28.36 -38.03
CA GLY A 593 11.67 -28.82 -37.20
C GLY A 593 11.45 -30.17 -36.51
N ILE A 594 10.21 -30.69 -36.46
CA ILE A 594 9.90 -31.95 -35.80
C ILE A 594 10.30 -33.13 -36.69
N TYR A 595 11.22 -33.97 -36.19
CA TYR A 595 11.66 -35.17 -36.89
C TYR A 595 10.65 -36.32 -36.75
N SER A 596 10.28 -36.93 -37.87
CA SER A 596 9.48 -38.17 -37.93
C SER A 596 10.05 -39.14 -38.95
N THR A 597 9.94 -40.44 -38.66
CA THR A 597 10.27 -41.53 -39.59
C THR A 597 9.09 -41.94 -40.47
N LEU A 598 7.89 -41.43 -40.20
CA LEU A 598 6.70 -41.70 -41.01
C LEU A 598 6.65 -40.78 -42.24
N PRO A 599 6.08 -41.26 -43.37
CA PRO A 599 5.77 -40.42 -44.52
C PRO A 599 4.95 -39.17 -44.16
N THR A 600 5.19 -38.06 -44.85
CA THR A 600 4.45 -36.82 -44.65
C THR A 600 3.13 -36.81 -45.39
N ILE A 601 2.04 -36.44 -44.71
CA ILE A 601 0.73 -36.24 -45.36
C ILE A 601 0.81 -34.95 -46.19
N THR A 602 0.70 -35.07 -47.52
CA THR A 602 0.71 -33.93 -48.45
C THR A 602 -0.69 -33.56 -48.95
N ALA A 603 -1.61 -34.52 -48.94
CA ALA A 603 -3.03 -34.33 -49.19
C ALA A 603 -3.86 -35.38 -48.44
N PHE A 604 -5.09 -35.03 -48.07
CA PHE A 604 -6.05 -35.96 -47.52
C PHE A 604 -6.65 -36.85 -48.61
N GLU A 605 -6.76 -38.15 -48.38
CA GLU A 605 -7.30 -39.09 -49.37
C GLU A 605 -8.70 -39.59 -48.98
N SER A 606 -9.52 -39.91 -50.00
CA SER A 606 -10.88 -40.40 -49.79
C SER A 606 -10.86 -41.77 -49.11
N GLY A 607 -11.66 -41.94 -48.05
CA GLY A 607 -11.83 -43.21 -47.33
C GLY A 607 -10.74 -43.52 -46.30
N LYS A 608 -9.68 -42.72 -46.20
CA LYS A 608 -8.63 -42.87 -45.18
C LYS A 608 -9.00 -42.17 -43.86
N LYS A 609 -8.48 -42.68 -42.74
CA LYS A 609 -8.76 -42.17 -41.39
C LYS A 609 -7.63 -41.24 -40.93
N TYR A 610 -7.98 -40.01 -40.54
CA TYR A 610 -7.03 -39.03 -40.06
C TYR A 610 -7.42 -38.48 -38.69
N VAL A 611 -6.44 -38.27 -37.82
CA VAL A 611 -6.62 -37.74 -36.46
C VAL A 611 -5.80 -36.48 -36.26
N TYR A 612 -6.45 -35.44 -35.74
CA TYR A 612 -5.86 -34.15 -35.44
C TYR A 612 -5.57 -33.97 -33.96
N SER A 613 -4.44 -33.34 -33.64
CA SER A 613 -4.02 -33.01 -32.27
C SER A 613 -3.22 -31.71 -32.23
N ILE A 614 -3.09 -31.12 -31.04
CA ILE A 614 -2.37 -29.85 -30.81
C ILE A 614 -1.43 -29.98 -29.60
N LEU A 615 -0.27 -29.35 -29.66
CA LEU A 615 0.68 -29.22 -28.56
C LEU A 615 0.81 -27.74 -28.19
N LEU A 616 0.64 -27.43 -26.92
CA LEU A 616 0.73 -26.08 -26.38
C LEU A 616 1.97 -25.97 -25.48
N LEU A 617 2.64 -24.82 -25.56
CA LEU A 617 3.78 -24.47 -24.70
C LEU A 617 3.45 -23.21 -23.90
N PRO A 618 3.62 -23.20 -22.57
CA PRO A 618 3.40 -21.99 -21.80
C PRO A 618 4.48 -20.94 -22.10
N GLU A 619 4.10 -19.67 -22.09
CA GLU A 619 5.07 -18.57 -22.20
C GLU A 619 5.81 -18.36 -20.88
N ARG A 620 6.95 -17.68 -20.93
CA ARG A 620 7.83 -17.50 -19.76
C ARG A 620 7.08 -16.86 -18.58
N GLY A 621 7.04 -17.56 -17.46
CA GLY A 621 6.36 -17.10 -16.25
C GLY A 621 4.94 -17.64 -16.10
N TYR A 622 4.50 -18.53 -16.99
CA TYR A 622 3.28 -19.32 -16.84
C TYR A 622 3.60 -20.81 -16.82
N ASP A 623 2.71 -21.60 -16.20
CA ASP A 623 2.75 -23.05 -16.20
C ASP A 623 1.33 -23.61 -16.35
N PHE A 624 1.16 -24.74 -17.03
CA PHE A 624 -0.12 -25.44 -17.03
C PHE A 624 -0.39 -26.10 -15.68
N ALA A 625 -1.59 -25.95 -15.13
CA ALA A 625 -1.99 -26.61 -13.91
C ALA A 625 -2.06 -28.15 -14.10
N ARG A 626 -2.17 -28.90 -12.99
CA ARG A 626 -2.32 -30.38 -13.06
C ARG A 626 -3.56 -30.81 -13.82
N GLU A 627 -4.64 -30.03 -13.71
CA GLU A 627 -5.91 -30.25 -14.39
C GLU A 627 -6.24 -28.97 -15.18
N VAL A 628 -6.34 -29.10 -16.50
CA VAL A 628 -6.61 -27.98 -17.41
C VAL A 628 -7.86 -28.30 -18.23
N ALA A 629 -8.83 -27.40 -18.21
CA ALA A 629 -9.97 -27.48 -19.11
C ALA A 629 -9.59 -26.92 -20.49
N ALA A 630 -9.87 -27.66 -21.57
CA ALA A 630 -9.49 -27.27 -22.92
C ALA A 630 -10.68 -27.23 -23.88
N THR A 631 -10.72 -26.20 -24.73
CA THR A 631 -11.65 -26.09 -25.86
C THR A 631 -10.91 -25.87 -27.18
N VAL A 632 -11.43 -26.48 -28.24
CA VAL A 632 -11.00 -26.24 -29.63
C VAL A 632 -12.23 -25.88 -30.46
N ASN A 633 -12.23 -24.69 -31.08
CA ASN A 633 -13.38 -24.11 -31.76
C ASN A 633 -14.67 -24.15 -30.91
N GLY A 634 -14.54 -23.88 -29.61
CA GLY A 634 -15.65 -23.92 -28.65
C GLY A 634 -16.12 -25.32 -28.25
N SER A 635 -15.53 -26.40 -28.76
CA SER A 635 -15.83 -27.78 -28.35
C SER A 635 -14.84 -28.26 -27.29
N THR A 636 -15.33 -28.86 -26.21
CA THR A 636 -14.47 -29.41 -25.14
C THR A 636 -13.64 -30.58 -25.65
N VAL A 637 -12.35 -30.57 -25.33
CA VAL A 637 -11.40 -31.64 -25.67
C VAL A 637 -10.63 -32.09 -24.43
N THR A 638 -10.02 -33.28 -24.52
CA THR A 638 -9.14 -33.78 -23.47
C THR A 638 -7.81 -33.02 -23.50
N ALA A 639 -7.36 -32.59 -22.32
CA ALA A 639 -6.03 -32.01 -22.13
C ALA A 639 -5.16 -32.97 -21.31
N VAL A 640 -3.95 -33.22 -21.79
CA VAL A 640 -3.00 -34.16 -21.16
C VAL A 640 -1.69 -33.42 -20.92
N PRO A 641 -1.32 -33.15 -19.66
CA PRO A 641 -0.03 -32.56 -19.32
C PRO A 641 1.12 -33.49 -19.73
N GLY A 642 2.07 -32.96 -20.49
CA GLY A 642 3.33 -33.65 -20.82
C GLY A 642 4.35 -33.53 -19.69
N THR A 643 5.37 -34.39 -19.69
CA THR A 643 6.45 -34.37 -18.68
C THR A 643 7.34 -33.14 -18.75
N ASP A 644 7.36 -32.46 -19.90
CA ASP A 644 8.33 -31.42 -20.21
C ASP A 644 7.70 -30.00 -20.14
N GLY A 645 6.55 -29.87 -19.48
CA GLY A 645 5.82 -28.60 -19.28
C GLY A 645 4.87 -28.22 -20.42
N TYR A 646 4.77 -29.05 -21.47
CA TYR A 646 3.79 -28.88 -22.55
C TYR A 646 2.40 -29.39 -22.16
N LEU A 647 1.36 -28.91 -22.84
CA LEU A 647 0.01 -29.46 -22.76
C LEU A 647 -0.38 -30.03 -24.11
N SER A 648 -0.63 -31.34 -24.16
CA SER A 648 -1.12 -32.03 -25.36
C SER A 648 -2.64 -32.05 -25.36
N LEU A 649 -3.23 -31.69 -26.49
CA LEU A 649 -4.64 -31.89 -26.80
C LEU A 649 -4.73 -33.01 -27.85
N PRO A 650 -4.70 -34.30 -27.43
CA PRO A 650 -4.71 -35.42 -28.36
C PRO A 650 -6.12 -35.69 -28.90
N ASN A 651 -6.20 -36.23 -30.11
CA ASN A 651 -7.42 -36.75 -30.72
C ASN A 651 -8.57 -35.71 -30.76
N VAL A 652 -8.25 -34.43 -30.98
CA VAL A 652 -9.21 -33.32 -31.06
C VAL A 652 -10.32 -33.63 -32.06
N LYS A 653 -9.97 -34.22 -33.21
CA LYS A 653 -10.93 -34.64 -34.22
C LYS A 653 -10.41 -35.81 -35.05
N THR A 654 -11.29 -36.75 -35.37
CA THR A 654 -11.06 -37.76 -36.40
C THR A 654 -11.93 -37.45 -37.62
N ILE A 655 -11.36 -37.55 -38.83
CA ILE A 655 -12.08 -37.39 -40.10
C ILE A 655 -11.82 -38.56 -41.04
N THR A 656 -12.80 -38.82 -41.91
CA THR A 656 -12.70 -39.72 -43.06
C THR A 656 -13.26 -39.00 -44.28
N PRO A 657 -12.42 -38.26 -45.03
CA PRO A 657 -12.85 -37.50 -46.20
C PRO A 657 -13.52 -38.44 -47.21
N THR A 658 -14.62 -38.01 -47.82
CA THR A 658 -15.36 -38.81 -48.82
C THR A 658 -15.61 -37.97 -50.05
N ALA A 659 -15.29 -38.50 -51.24
CA ALA A 659 -15.58 -37.81 -52.50
C ALA A 659 -17.10 -37.65 -52.68
N ALA A 660 -17.56 -36.44 -52.99
CA ALA A 660 -18.96 -36.18 -53.31
C ALA A 660 -19.35 -36.84 -54.64
N SER A 661 -20.39 -37.68 -54.65
CA SER A 661 -20.98 -38.23 -55.87
C SER A 661 -22.04 -37.28 -56.47
N HIS A 662 -22.15 -37.23 -57.80
CA HIS A 662 -23.26 -36.58 -58.50
C HIS A 662 -23.94 -37.57 -59.46
N THR A 663 -25.19 -37.30 -59.82
CA THR A 663 -25.99 -38.15 -60.72
C THR A 663 -25.87 -37.67 -62.17
N HIS A 664 -25.62 -38.58 -63.11
CA HIS A 664 -25.52 -38.25 -64.53
C HIS A 664 -26.90 -37.95 -65.14
N SER A 665 -26.99 -36.87 -65.92
CA SER A 665 -28.14 -36.54 -66.77
C SER A 665 -27.65 -36.35 -68.21
N TYR A 666 -28.15 -37.18 -69.12
CA TYR A 666 -27.79 -37.17 -70.55
C TYR A 666 -28.84 -36.40 -71.35
N GLY A 667 -28.40 -35.49 -72.23
CA GLY A 667 -29.31 -34.71 -73.08
C GLY A 667 -29.95 -35.56 -74.19
N THR A 668 -31.10 -35.15 -74.74
CA THR A 668 -31.85 -35.93 -75.75
C THR A 668 -31.29 -35.83 -77.18
N ALA A 669 -30.42 -34.87 -77.45
CA ALA A 669 -29.82 -34.67 -78.76
C ALA A 669 -28.67 -35.66 -79.01
N TRP A 670 -28.74 -36.39 -80.13
CA TRP A 670 -27.67 -37.29 -80.55
C TRP A 670 -26.42 -36.52 -80.98
N LYS A 671 -25.28 -36.88 -80.42
CA LYS A 671 -23.95 -36.55 -80.93
C LYS A 671 -23.52 -37.64 -81.92
N CYS A 672 -22.67 -37.31 -82.88
CA CYS A 672 -22.14 -38.28 -83.83
C CYS A 672 -20.73 -37.93 -84.31
N ASP A 673 -20.02 -38.96 -84.76
CA ASP A 673 -18.77 -38.85 -85.52
C ASP A 673 -18.87 -39.68 -86.82
N GLY A 674 -17.74 -39.97 -87.49
CA GLY A 674 -17.74 -40.78 -88.72
C GLY A 674 -18.12 -42.26 -88.54
N THR A 675 -18.17 -42.76 -87.29
CA THR A 675 -18.33 -44.19 -86.97
C THR A 675 -19.61 -44.46 -86.18
N ASN A 676 -19.93 -43.64 -85.17
CA ASN A 676 -21.00 -43.88 -84.20
C ASN A 676 -21.82 -42.61 -83.88
N HIS A 677 -22.93 -42.80 -83.17
CA HIS A 677 -23.71 -41.77 -82.49
C HIS A 677 -23.98 -42.13 -81.01
N TRP A 678 -24.08 -41.14 -80.12
CA TRP A 678 -24.26 -41.31 -78.66
C TRP A 678 -24.98 -40.11 -78.00
N HIS A 679 -25.43 -40.27 -76.75
CA HIS A 679 -25.84 -39.18 -75.87
C HIS A 679 -24.74 -38.84 -74.86
N GLU A 680 -24.56 -37.56 -74.55
CA GLU A 680 -23.43 -37.07 -73.74
C GLU A 680 -23.92 -36.30 -72.51
N CYS A 681 -23.30 -36.57 -71.36
CA CYS A 681 -23.52 -35.82 -70.12
C CYS A 681 -22.58 -34.60 -70.06
N ALA A 682 -22.92 -33.57 -69.29
CA ALA A 682 -22.09 -32.38 -69.13
C ALA A 682 -20.66 -32.67 -68.61
N CYS A 683 -20.45 -33.79 -67.92
CA CYS A 683 -19.14 -34.24 -67.45
C CYS A 683 -18.30 -34.97 -68.52
N GLY A 684 -18.80 -35.13 -69.76
CA GLY A 684 -18.12 -35.78 -70.87
C GLY A 684 -18.32 -37.30 -70.96
N ASP A 685 -19.12 -37.89 -70.09
CA ASP A 685 -19.45 -39.32 -70.13
C ASP A 685 -20.44 -39.61 -71.27
N LYS A 686 -20.33 -40.78 -71.92
CA LYS A 686 -21.11 -41.15 -73.11
C LYS A 686 -22.02 -42.35 -72.84
N ALA A 687 -23.29 -42.22 -73.24
CA ALA A 687 -24.30 -43.28 -73.16
C ALA A 687 -24.88 -43.59 -74.55
N ASP A 688 -25.50 -44.76 -74.69
CA ASP A 688 -26.23 -45.17 -75.91
C ASP A 688 -25.40 -45.12 -77.20
N THR A 689 -24.10 -45.39 -77.09
CA THR A 689 -23.20 -45.36 -78.26
C THR A 689 -23.53 -46.51 -79.22
N ALA A 690 -23.89 -46.17 -80.45
CA ALA A 690 -24.21 -47.13 -81.51
C ALA A 690 -23.64 -46.73 -82.87
N ALA A 691 -23.31 -47.72 -83.70
CA ALA A 691 -22.83 -47.51 -85.06
C ALA A 691 -23.93 -46.95 -85.98
N HIS A 692 -23.54 -46.22 -87.00
CA HIS A 692 -24.49 -45.64 -87.96
C HIS A 692 -25.24 -46.70 -88.77
N THR A 693 -26.56 -46.52 -88.89
CA THR A 693 -27.40 -47.28 -89.82
C THR A 693 -27.82 -46.37 -90.96
N PHE A 694 -27.26 -46.60 -92.14
CA PHE A 694 -27.44 -45.73 -93.29
C PHE A 694 -28.58 -46.16 -94.20
N LYS A 695 -29.32 -45.20 -94.74
CA LYS A 695 -30.28 -45.38 -95.83
C LYS A 695 -29.90 -44.50 -97.01
N TRP A 696 -30.15 -44.97 -98.23
CA TRP A 696 -29.97 -44.15 -99.43
C TRP A 696 -31.10 -43.13 -99.56
N VAL A 697 -30.72 -41.88 -99.80
CA VAL A 697 -31.61 -40.77 -100.11
C VAL A 697 -31.22 -40.25 -101.49
N THR A 698 -32.17 -40.25 -102.43
CA THR A 698 -31.94 -39.66 -103.75
C THR A 698 -32.01 -38.14 -103.65
N ASP A 699 -30.93 -37.47 -104.05
CA ASP A 699 -30.83 -36.01 -104.09
C ASP A 699 -31.37 -35.45 -105.40
N LYS A 700 -31.06 -36.13 -106.52
CA LYS A 700 -31.51 -35.79 -107.87
C LYS A 700 -31.76 -37.08 -108.66
N GLU A 701 -32.94 -37.25 -109.23
CA GLU A 701 -33.25 -38.39 -110.10
C GLU A 701 -32.44 -38.32 -111.41
N ALA A 702 -32.02 -39.48 -111.94
CA ALA A 702 -31.35 -39.56 -113.24
C ALA A 702 -32.38 -39.49 -114.38
N THR A 703 -32.06 -38.77 -115.46
CA THR A 703 -32.89 -38.71 -116.68
C THR A 703 -32.21 -39.43 -117.84
N ALA A 704 -32.88 -39.51 -119.00
CA ALA A 704 -32.33 -40.17 -120.19
C ALA A 704 -31.00 -39.56 -120.68
N THR A 705 -30.72 -38.28 -120.36
CA THR A 705 -29.52 -37.55 -120.81
C THR A 705 -28.70 -36.94 -119.66
N GLU A 706 -29.23 -36.83 -118.44
CA GLU A 706 -28.50 -36.30 -117.28
C GLU A 706 -28.37 -37.34 -116.16
N LYS A 707 -27.19 -37.41 -115.54
CA LYS A 707 -26.97 -38.20 -114.33
C LYS A 707 -27.76 -37.62 -113.14
N GLY A 708 -28.23 -38.51 -112.28
CA GLY A 708 -28.77 -38.18 -110.95
C GLY A 708 -27.70 -38.28 -109.86
N SER A 709 -28.10 -38.11 -108.61
CA SER A 709 -27.23 -38.25 -107.43
C SER A 709 -28.01 -38.73 -106.20
N LYS A 710 -27.37 -39.50 -105.33
CA LYS A 710 -27.92 -39.98 -104.05
C LYS A 710 -26.84 -40.05 -102.98
N HIS A 711 -27.17 -39.94 -101.71
CA HIS A 711 -26.24 -40.15 -100.59
C HIS A 711 -26.80 -41.12 -99.56
N GLU A 712 -25.93 -41.61 -98.67
CA GLU A 712 -26.31 -42.40 -97.50
C GLU A 712 -26.45 -41.49 -96.28
N GLU A 713 -27.61 -41.50 -95.62
CA GLU A 713 -27.86 -40.76 -94.38
C GLU A 713 -28.20 -41.71 -93.23
N CYS A 714 -27.60 -41.47 -92.06
CA CYS A 714 -27.89 -42.23 -90.85
C CYS A 714 -29.30 -41.93 -90.36
N SER A 715 -30.14 -42.96 -90.24
CA SER A 715 -31.55 -42.80 -89.86
C SER A 715 -31.78 -42.34 -88.42
N VAL A 716 -30.74 -42.32 -87.57
CA VAL A 716 -30.83 -41.97 -86.15
C VAL A 716 -30.33 -40.55 -85.89
N CYS A 717 -29.09 -40.24 -86.26
CA CYS A 717 -28.47 -38.95 -85.96
C CYS A 717 -28.41 -37.98 -87.16
N GLY A 718 -28.81 -38.42 -88.36
CA GLY A 718 -28.77 -37.59 -89.56
C GLY A 718 -27.38 -37.38 -90.17
N TYR A 719 -26.36 -38.13 -89.73
CA TYR A 719 -25.02 -38.07 -90.34
C TYR A 719 -25.05 -38.54 -91.80
N LYS A 720 -24.55 -37.72 -92.72
CA LYS A 720 -24.59 -37.96 -94.17
C LYS A 720 -23.20 -38.33 -94.70
N LYS A 721 -23.11 -39.41 -95.48
CA LYS A 721 -21.93 -39.73 -96.29
C LYS A 721 -21.91 -38.88 -97.56
N ALA A 722 -20.76 -38.93 -98.24
CA ALA A 722 -20.59 -38.28 -99.54
C ALA A 722 -21.64 -38.77 -100.57
N THR A 723 -22.13 -37.82 -101.36
CA THR A 723 -23.06 -38.07 -102.47
C THR A 723 -22.38 -38.86 -103.59
N VAL A 724 -23.10 -39.85 -104.11
CA VAL A 724 -22.71 -40.73 -105.22
C VAL A 724 -23.61 -40.46 -106.43
N GLU A 725 -23.03 -40.44 -107.64
CA GLU A 725 -23.78 -40.24 -108.89
C GLU A 725 -24.62 -41.47 -109.28
N ILE A 726 -25.80 -41.23 -109.84
CA ILE A 726 -26.65 -42.24 -110.51
C ILE A 726 -26.49 -42.07 -112.03
N PRO A 727 -26.00 -43.08 -112.77
CA PRO A 727 -25.84 -43.00 -114.23
C PRO A 727 -27.16 -42.72 -114.98
N ALA A 728 -27.08 -42.04 -116.13
CA ALA A 728 -28.23 -41.79 -117.01
C ALA A 728 -28.77 -43.09 -117.64
N THR A 729 -30.09 -43.17 -117.84
CA THR A 729 -30.81 -44.45 -118.04
C THR A 729 -30.72 -45.10 -119.42
N GLY A 730 -30.29 -44.40 -120.49
CA GLY A 730 -29.95 -44.97 -121.81
C GLY A 730 -31.08 -45.66 -122.61
N SER A 731 -31.00 -45.66 -123.96
CA SER A 731 -31.94 -46.36 -124.86
C SER A 731 -31.27 -47.55 -125.58
N GLY A 732 -31.85 -48.76 -125.45
CA GLY A 732 -31.75 -49.82 -126.45
C GLY A 732 -30.79 -51.02 -126.21
N SER A 733 -31.42 -52.20 -126.10
CA SER A 733 -31.03 -53.54 -126.61
C SER A 733 -29.76 -54.29 -126.12
N GLY A 734 -30.00 -55.44 -125.46
CA GLY A 734 -29.59 -56.75 -126.01
C GLY A 734 -28.54 -57.61 -125.28
N SER A 735 -28.96 -58.83 -124.91
CA SER A 735 -28.22 -60.09 -124.66
C SER A 735 -27.33 -60.22 -123.41
N ALA A 736 -27.73 -61.01 -122.40
CA ALA A 736 -27.66 -62.49 -122.30
C ALA A 736 -26.20 -63.00 -122.22
N SER A 737 -25.73 -63.57 -121.11
CA SER A 737 -25.81 -65.01 -120.78
C SER A 737 -25.30 -65.22 -119.33
N GLN A 738 -26.13 -65.65 -118.39
CA GLN A 738 -26.36 -67.02 -117.88
C GLN A 738 -25.31 -67.60 -116.88
N PRO A 739 -25.75 -68.48 -115.94
CA PRO A 739 -25.25 -68.60 -114.57
C PRO A 739 -24.76 -70.03 -114.21
N THR A 740 -24.25 -70.22 -113.00
CA THR A 740 -24.36 -71.50 -112.27
C THR A 740 -24.47 -71.27 -110.75
N LYS A 741 -25.51 -71.88 -110.18
CA LYS A 741 -25.91 -72.14 -108.77
C LYS A 741 -26.59 -73.53 -108.81
N PRO A 742 -26.99 -74.29 -107.74
CA PRO A 742 -26.74 -74.27 -106.28
C PRO A 742 -26.36 -75.64 -105.65
N GLY A 743 -26.14 -75.63 -104.33
CA GLY A 743 -26.64 -76.61 -103.35
C GLY A 743 -26.12 -76.22 -101.96
N SER A 744 -26.85 -75.68 -100.96
CA SER A 744 -28.14 -76.05 -100.31
C SER A 744 -28.06 -77.47 -99.74
N THR A 745 -28.28 -77.78 -98.46
CA THR A 745 -29.22 -77.26 -97.44
C THR A 745 -28.85 -77.79 -96.04
N GLY A 746 -29.26 -77.09 -94.98
CA GLY A 746 -29.38 -77.68 -93.63
C GLY A 746 -29.56 -76.65 -92.51
N SER A 747 -30.73 -76.00 -92.45
CA SER A 747 -31.12 -74.96 -91.48
C SER A 747 -32.02 -75.54 -90.33
N PRO A 748 -32.82 -74.75 -89.59
CA PRO A 748 -32.68 -74.45 -88.14
C PRO A 748 -33.97 -74.80 -87.36
N GLN A 749 -34.24 -74.19 -86.19
CA GLN A 749 -35.54 -73.59 -85.79
C GLN A 749 -35.43 -73.03 -84.34
N THR A 750 -35.64 -71.72 -84.06
CA THR A 750 -36.89 -70.91 -83.88
C THR A 750 -37.72 -71.33 -82.65
N GLY A 751 -38.37 -70.47 -81.86
CA GLY A 751 -38.72 -69.04 -81.91
C GLY A 751 -39.35 -68.66 -80.54
N ASP A 752 -40.18 -67.64 -80.32
CA ASP A 752 -40.77 -66.63 -81.19
C ASP A 752 -41.65 -65.70 -80.31
N SER A 753 -41.75 -64.40 -80.67
CA SER A 753 -42.98 -63.53 -80.71
C SER A 753 -43.84 -63.26 -79.43
N SER A 754 -44.66 -62.19 -79.23
CA SER A 754 -45.01 -60.92 -79.91
C SER A 754 -46.13 -60.18 -79.14
N SER A 755 -46.21 -58.83 -79.24
CA SER A 755 -47.41 -57.93 -79.18
C SER A 755 -48.21 -57.81 -77.85
N VAL A 756 -48.84 -56.70 -77.41
CA VAL A 756 -49.81 -55.75 -78.04
C VAL A 756 -49.96 -54.44 -77.19
N LEU A 757 -50.07 -53.27 -77.87
CA LEU A 757 -50.91 -52.04 -77.67
C LEU A 757 -51.90 -51.98 -76.46
N TRP A 758 -52.16 -50.89 -75.68
CA TRP A 758 -52.82 -49.58 -75.99
C TRP A 758 -53.05 -48.68 -74.70
N LEU A 759 -53.32 -47.35 -74.89
CA LEU A 759 -54.00 -46.30 -74.05
C LEU A 759 -53.34 -45.80 -72.72
N ALA A 760 -53.48 -44.56 -72.19
CA ALA A 760 -53.83 -43.18 -72.61
C ALA A 760 -53.80 -42.22 -71.36
N ILE A 761 -53.65 -40.89 -71.59
CA ILE A 761 -54.16 -39.71 -70.78
C ILE A 761 -53.45 -39.36 -69.45
N LEU A 762 -53.42 -38.14 -68.88
CA LEU A 762 -53.33 -36.70 -69.24
C LEU A 762 -53.53 -35.91 -67.91
N CYS A 763 -52.62 -34.95 -67.60
CA CYS A 763 -52.70 -33.70 -66.81
C CYS A 763 -53.53 -33.51 -65.48
N ILE A 764 -53.01 -32.63 -64.58
CA ILE A 764 -53.58 -31.31 -64.14
C ILE A 764 -53.31 -30.91 -62.65
N SER A 765 -52.62 -29.75 -62.48
CA SER A 765 -52.76 -28.59 -61.55
C SER A 765 -52.51 -28.57 -60.02
N GLY A 766 -52.01 -27.39 -59.57
CA GLY A 766 -52.40 -26.64 -58.34
C GLY A 766 -51.20 -26.04 -57.57
N VAL A 767 -50.68 -24.82 -57.82
CA VAL A 767 -51.08 -23.44 -57.44
C VAL A 767 -50.89 -23.02 -55.96
N LEU A 768 -49.96 -22.05 -55.79
CA LEU A 768 -49.77 -20.91 -54.84
C LEU A 768 -50.44 -20.85 -53.44
N GLY A 769 -49.65 -20.32 -52.48
CA GLY A 769 -50.12 -19.52 -51.33
C GLY A 769 -48.97 -18.93 -50.48
N VAL A 770 -48.92 -17.60 -50.33
CA VAL A 770 -47.92 -16.79 -49.60
C VAL A 770 -48.58 -16.08 -48.40
N LEU A 771 -47.76 -15.58 -47.45
CA LEU A 771 -47.95 -14.60 -46.34
C LEU A 771 -47.88 -15.27 -44.95
N GLY A 772 -46.86 -15.03 -44.10
CA GLY A 772 -46.57 -13.78 -43.35
C GLY A 772 -46.96 -14.05 -41.87
N VAL A 773 -46.31 -13.67 -40.76
CA VAL A 773 -45.45 -12.54 -40.37
C VAL A 773 -44.85 -12.84 -38.96
N ALA A 774 -43.65 -12.32 -38.70
CA ALA A 774 -43.01 -11.89 -37.42
C ALA A 774 -42.74 -12.84 -36.23
N GLY A 775 -41.53 -12.69 -35.67
CA GLY A 775 -41.32 -12.77 -34.21
C GLY A 775 -39.93 -13.22 -33.73
N LYS A 776 -39.04 -12.25 -33.46
CA LYS A 776 -37.97 -12.21 -32.43
C LYS A 776 -37.63 -13.52 -31.67
N LYS A 777 -36.36 -13.95 -31.64
CA LYS A 777 -35.30 -13.64 -30.63
C LYS A 777 -34.16 -14.69 -30.69
N LYS A 778 -32.92 -14.21 -30.49
CA LYS A 778 -31.70 -14.86 -29.94
C LYS A 778 -31.18 -16.12 -30.69
N MET A 779 -30.05 -16.01 -31.39
CA MET A 779 -28.66 -16.27 -30.92
C MET A 779 -28.41 -17.75 -30.59
N PRO A 780 -27.21 -18.29 -30.85
CA PRO A 780 -25.89 -17.64 -30.74
C PRO A 780 -25.40 -16.90 -31.98
#